data_AF-A0A6M6BJM2-F1
#
_entry.id   AF-A0A6M6BJM2-F1
#
_cell.length_a   1.000
_cell.length_b   1.000
_cell.length_c   1.000
_cell.angle_alpha   90.00
_cell.angle_beta   90.00
_cell.angle_gamma   90.00
#
_symmetry.space_group_name_H-M   'P 1'
#
loop_
_entity.id
_entity.type
_entity.pdbx_description
1 polymer ?
#
loop_
_entity_poly.entity_id
_entity_poly.type
_entity_poly.pdbx_seq_one_letter_code
_entity_poly.pdbx_strand_id
1 'polypeptide(L)'
;MATLRFKALEIVDQRQPLAVAISGERRSDSFGKNVFNLDAMRATMPGEYFKKLQAAIKQGSPVERSVADAVASAMKTWAMAKGATHYTHWFQPLTGATAEKHDSFFDLNSDGRPIENFKGSALVQQEPDASSFPNGGIRNTFEARGYTAWDPTSPAFIIETAGAKTLCIPTIFVAYTGEALDYKAPLLKSLASLEKAAVDVCQYFDKDVQRVHTTLGIEQEYFLVDKALYVARPDLIMTGRTLFGHSPAKGQQLEDHYFGSIPARVHAFMLDFEEESNKLGIPLRTRHNEVAPHQFECAPTFEDANLAVDHNQLLMDIMERVADKHNFKVLLHEKPFAGVNGSGKHNNWAMSTDTGVNLLAPGRRPKENLQFLAFFITTIKAVHRYGNLLRASIASASNDHRLGANEAPPAIMSVFVGSMLDSVLDELERTAKVPLDKGDNIYLKLGIDKIPAILLDNTDRNRTSPFAFTGNKFEFRAVGSSANSSSAMTTLNAIVAEQLIDFKQSVDALIEQGKKKEVAIVEVLREYVISSKNIRFEGNGYSDEWKEEAAKRGLANVPTTPQALDALIQDDASTLFERHRIFSHVELHARHEILLEDYIKKIQIESRVMGDLAINHIIPTAVAYQTKLVNNVRGLRELGLDDENSQVTVDTIKAISRHISIIKTNVDEMVNSRKVANKIDDTRERALAYCDNVKGHFDTIRRSVDKLELMVADEDWPLVKYRELLFRH
;
A
#
# COMPACT_ATOMS: atom_id res chain seq x y z
N MET A 1 17.23 -13.90 -28.19
CA MET A 1 16.22 -13.15 -27.40
C MET A 1 15.37 -12.22 -28.27
N ALA A 2 15.91 -11.56 -29.31
CA ALA A 2 15.07 -10.84 -30.28
C ALA A 2 13.93 -11.72 -30.84
N THR A 3 14.21 -12.99 -31.15
CA THR A 3 13.20 -13.99 -31.55
C THR A 3 12.10 -14.21 -30.51
N LEU A 4 12.40 -14.11 -29.21
CA LEU A 4 11.40 -14.25 -28.14
C LEU A 4 10.49 -13.02 -28.09
N ARG A 5 11.06 -11.81 -28.23
CA ARG A 5 10.30 -10.55 -28.34
C ARG A 5 9.31 -10.59 -29.50
N PHE A 6 9.76 -10.92 -30.72
CA PHE A 6 8.87 -10.95 -31.88
C PHE A 6 7.81 -12.05 -31.79
N LYS A 7 8.14 -13.23 -31.26
CA LYS A 7 7.14 -14.26 -30.95
C LYS A 7 6.09 -13.79 -29.94
N ALA A 8 6.51 -13.02 -28.93
CA ALA A 8 5.57 -12.44 -27.97
C ALA A 8 4.62 -11.45 -28.64
N LEU A 9 5.11 -10.61 -29.57
CA LEU A 9 4.28 -9.68 -30.34
C LEU A 9 3.27 -10.42 -31.23
N GLU A 10 3.69 -11.48 -31.92
CA GLU A 10 2.80 -12.33 -32.71
C GLU A 10 1.68 -12.95 -31.87
N ILE A 11 2.01 -13.40 -30.64
CA ILE A 11 1.01 -13.95 -29.70
C ILE A 11 0.02 -12.86 -29.27
N VAL A 12 0.50 -11.65 -28.96
CA VAL A 12 -0.33 -10.53 -28.51
C VAL A 12 -1.34 -10.13 -29.59
N ASP A 13 -0.89 -10.02 -30.84
CA ASP A 13 -1.76 -9.63 -31.96
C ASP A 13 -2.87 -10.66 -32.26
N GLN A 14 -2.76 -11.88 -31.72
CA GLN A 14 -3.77 -12.94 -31.84
C GLN A 14 -4.75 -13.00 -30.66
N ARG A 15 -4.56 -12.19 -29.62
CA ARG A 15 -5.37 -12.23 -28.40
C ARG A 15 -6.79 -11.74 -28.68
N GLN A 16 -7.76 -12.43 -28.07
CA GLN A 16 -9.17 -12.04 -28.10
C GLN A 16 -9.67 -11.82 -26.67
N PRO A 17 -10.61 -10.89 -26.43
CA PRO A 17 -11.26 -10.74 -25.13
C PRO A 17 -11.98 -12.03 -24.73
N LEU A 18 -11.79 -12.46 -23.49
CA LEU A 18 -12.55 -13.59 -22.94
C LEU A 18 -13.97 -13.15 -22.59
N ALA A 19 -14.94 -14.01 -22.87
CA ALA A 19 -16.31 -13.81 -22.40
C ALA A 19 -16.38 -14.08 -20.88
N VAL A 20 -16.93 -13.12 -20.13
CA VAL A 20 -17.11 -13.24 -18.67
C VAL A 20 -18.56 -13.60 -18.39
N ALA A 21 -18.77 -14.71 -17.67
CA ALA A 21 -20.10 -15.12 -17.23
C ALA A 21 -20.49 -14.33 -15.97
N ILE A 22 -21.50 -13.47 -16.08
CA ILE A 22 -22.06 -12.74 -14.94
C ILE A 22 -23.00 -13.69 -14.19
N SER A 23 -22.87 -13.77 -12.85
CA SER A 23 -23.77 -14.61 -12.07
C SER A 23 -25.05 -13.85 -11.69
N GLY A 24 -26.18 -14.29 -12.25
CA GLY A 24 -27.50 -13.70 -12.00
C GLY A 24 -27.86 -12.52 -12.90
N GLU A 25 -29.08 -12.01 -12.75
CA GLU A 25 -29.58 -10.84 -13.49
C GLU A 25 -29.13 -9.52 -12.85
N ARG A 26 -28.85 -9.50 -11.54
CA ARG A 26 -28.39 -8.32 -10.79
C ARG A 26 -27.09 -8.59 -10.05
N ARG A 27 -26.20 -7.59 -9.99
CA ARG A 27 -24.94 -7.67 -9.22
C ARG A 27 -25.16 -7.98 -7.73
N SER A 28 -26.30 -7.57 -7.16
CA SER A 28 -26.67 -7.87 -5.78
C SER A 28 -26.86 -9.37 -5.51
N ASP A 29 -27.19 -10.16 -6.54
CA ASP A 29 -27.49 -11.58 -6.38
C ASP A 29 -26.22 -12.40 -6.12
N SER A 30 -25.05 -11.90 -6.57
CA SER A 30 -23.75 -12.54 -6.35
C SER A 30 -23.02 -12.02 -5.11
N PHE A 31 -23.41 -10.87 -4.59
CA PHE A 31 -22.70 -10.17 -3.52
C PHE A 31 -22.60 -10.99 -2.23
N GLY A 32 -21.37 -11.21 -1.74
CA GLY A 32 -21.09 -11.94 -0.50
C GLY A 32 -21.49 -13.41 -0.52
N LYS A 33 -21.80 -14.00 -1.69
CA LYS A 33 -22.27 -15.40 -1.77
C LYS A 33 -21.25 -16.41 -1.28
N ASN A 34 -19.97 -16.08 -1.32
CA ASN A 34 -18.86 -16.90 -0.85
C ASN A 34 -18.32 -16.41 0.51
N VAL A 35 -19.13 -15.66 1.28
CA VAL A 35 -18.78 -15.17 2.61
C VAL A 35 -19.70 -15.83 3.65
N PHE A 36 -19.14 -16.27 4.76
CA PHE A 36 -19.88 -16.74 5.93
C PHE A 36 -20.45 -15.55 6.70
N ASN A 37 -21.39 -14.86 6.06
CA ASN A 37 -22.01 -13.63 6.54
C ASN A 37 -23.09 -13.90 7.61
N LEU A 38 -23.74 -12.84 8.09
CA LEU A 38 -24.79 -12.96 9.12
C LEU A 38 -25.95 -13.87 8.74
N ASP A 39 -26.32 -13.91 7.45
CA ASP A 39 -27.42 -14.76 6.98
C ASP A 39 -26.99 -16.23 6.91
N ALA A 40 -25.75 -16.49 6.48
CA ALA A 40 -25.15 -17.82 6.54
C ALA A 40 -25.07 -18.31 8.01
N MET A 41 -24.61 -17.45 8.92
CA MET A 41 -24.56 -17.75 10.36
C MET A 41 -25.95 -18.06 10.91
N ARG A 42 -26.97 -17.24 10.61
CA ARG A 42 -28.36 -17.48 11.05
C ARG A 42 -28.94 -18.79 10.51
N ALA A 43 -28.56 -19.17 9.30
CA ALA A 43 -29.06 -20.39 8.66
C ALA A 43 -28.42 -21.67 9.22
N THR A 44 -27.16 -21.61 9.68
CA THR A 44 -26.40 -22.80 10.08
C THR A 44 -26.07 -22.88 11.57
N MET A 45 -26.28 -21.82 12.35
CA MET A 45 -26.01 -21.80 13.79
C MET A 45 -27.28 -21.76 14.65
N PRO A 46 -27.27 -22.40 15.84
CA PRO A 46 -28.32 -22.18 16.83
C PRO A 46 -28.36 -20.71 17.30
N GLY A 47 -29.57 -20.17 17.46
CA GLY A 47 -29.79 -18.74 17.73
C GLY A 47 -29.17 -18.22 19.03
N GLU A 48 -28.97 -19.07 20.03
CA GLU A 48 -28.27 -18.69 21.28
C GLU A 48 -26.79 -18.40 21.03
N TYR A 49 -26.07 -19.31 20.35
CA TYR A 49 -24.66 -19.15 20.03
C TYR A 49 -24.41 -18.00 19.06
N PHE A 50 -25.32 -17.78 18.10
CA PHE A 50 -25.27 -16.61 17.21
C PHE A 50 -25.29 -15.29 17.99
N LYS A 51 -26.23 -15.14 18.94
CA LYS A 51 -26.31 -13.93 19.78
C LYS A 51 -25.06 -13.75 20.65
N LYS A 52 -24.53 -14.83 21.22
CA LYS A 52 -23.28 -14.80 22.00
C LYS A 52 -22.09 -14.38 21.15
N LEU A 53 -21.94 -14.91 19.93
CA LEU A 53 -20.88 -14.51 19.00
C LEU A 53 -20.99 -13.02 18.63
N GLN A 54 -22.19 -12.54 18.29
CA GLN A 54 -22.39 -11.13 17.97
C GLN A 54 -22.07 -10.20 19.15
N ALA A 55 -22.44 -10.60 20.37
CA ALA A 55 -22.09 -9.85 21.57
C ALA A 55 -20.56 -9.82 21.77
N ALA A 56 -19.88 -10.95 21.58
CA ALA A 56 -18.43 -11.04 21.70
C ALA A 56 -17.69 -10.15 20.69
N ILE A 57 -18.11 -10.17 19.41
CA ILE A 57 -17.58 -9.29 18.36
C ILE A 57 -17.82 -7.81 18.72
N LYS A 58 -19.02 -7.47 19.18
CA LYS A 58 -19.38 -6.08 19.51
C LYS A 58 -18.63 -5.54 20.74
N GLN A 59 -18.40 -6.39 21.73
CA GLN A 59 -17.76 -6.04 23.00
C GLN A 59 -16.24 -6.25 22.99
N GLY A 60 -15.69 -6.91 21.96
CA GLY A 60 -14.28 -7.31 21.92
C GLY A 60 -13.92 -8.35 22.99
N SER A 61 -14.88 -9.15 23.46
CA SER A 61 -14.65 -10.16 24.49
C SER A 61 -14.17 -11.49 23.88
N PRO A 62 -13.37 -12.30 24.62
CA PRO A 62 -12.96 -13.61 24.14
C PRO A 62 -14.14 -14.51 23.77
N VAL A 63 -14.00 -15.27 22.69
CA VAL A 63 -15.03 -16.22 22.25
C VAL A 63 -14.98 -17.46 23.14
N GLU A 64 -16.10 -17.80 23.78
CA GLU A 64 -16.21 -19.01 24.59
C GLU A 64 -15.97 -20.27 23.76
N ARG A 65 -15.33 -21.29 24.34
CA ARG A 65 -15.03 -22.55 23.64
C ARG A 65 -16.28 -23.23 23.06
N SER A 66 -17.38 -23.20 23.79
CA SER A 66 -18.67 -23.75 23.34
C SER A 66 -19.23 -23.01 22.12
N VAL A 67 -19.06 -21.68 22.07
CA VAL A 67 -19.43 -20.86 20.92
C VAL A 67 -18.51 -21.19 19.73
N ALA A 68 -17.20 -21.32 19.96
CA ALA A 68 -16.25 -21.69 18.92
C ALA A 68 -16.53 -23.05 18.28
N ASP A 69 -16.86 -24.07 19.09
CA ASP A 69 -17.25 -25.40 18.56
C ASP A 69 -18.53 -25.32 17.72
N ALA A 70 -19.52 -24.52 18.15
CA ALA A 70 -20.75 -24.28 17.39
C ALA A 70 -20.47 -23.55 16.06
N VAL A 71 -19.61 -22.54 16.08
CA VAL A 71 -19.21 -21.79 14.88
C VAL A 71 -18.44 -22.68 13.91
N ALA A 72 -17.49 -23.47 14.38
CA ALA A 72 -16.71 -24.38 13.53
C ALA A 72 -17.63 -25.40 12.83
N SER A 73 -18.56 -26.01 13.56
CA SER A 73 -19.53 -26.93 12.97
C SER A 73 -20.40 -26.26 11.90
N ALA A 74 -20.85 -25.04 12.15
CA ALA A 74 -21.66 -24.26 11.23
C ALA A 74 -20.88 -23.81 9.98
N MET A 75 -19.65 -23.33 10.15
CA MET A 75 -18.74 -22.96 9.06
C MET A 75 -18.43 -24.16 8.16
N LYS A 76 -18.11 -25.32 8.76
CA LYS A 76 -17.87 -26.58 8.01
C LYS A 76 -19.09 -26.97 7.19
N THR A 77 -20.27 -27.00 7.83
CA THR A 77 -21.52 -27.38 7.16
C THR A 77 -21.82 -26.46 5.99
N TRP A 78 -21.70 -25.15 6.19
CA TRP A 78 -21.87 -24.14 5.14
C TRP A 78 -20.85 -24.29 4.00
N ALA A 79 -19.57 -24.48 4.33
CA ALA A 79 -18.51 -24.58 3.35
C ALA A 79 -18.59 -25.86 2.52
N MET A 80 -18.85 -27.00 3.17
CA MET A 80 -19.04 -28.29 2.49
C MET A 80 -20.27 -28.27 1.58
N ALA A 81 -21.37 -27.62 1.99
CA ALA A 81 -22.56 -27.44 1.14
C ALA A 81 -22.25 -26.65 -0.14
N LYS A 82 -21.19 -25.84 -0.15
CA LYS A 82 -20.69 -25.11 -1.32
C LYS A 82 -19.61 -25.87 -2.11
N GLY A 83 -19.21 -27.05 -1.65
CA GLY A 83 -18.20 -27.91 -2.26
C GLY A 83 -16.78 -27.72 -1.72
N ALA A 84 -16.61 -27.01 -0.60
CA ALA A 84 -15.29 -26.88 0.03
C ALA A 84 -14.84 -28.21 0.63
N THR A 85 -13.58 -28.56 0.37
CA THR A 85 -12.94 -29.80 0.86
C THR A 85 -11.84 -29.52 1.87
N HIS A 86 -11.30 -28.30 1.85
CA HIS A 86 -10.22 -27.86 2.72
C HIS A 86 -10.60 -26.58 3.47
N TYR A 87 -9.88 -26.31 4.54
CA TYR A 87 -9.86 -25.02 5.22
C TYR A 87 -8.42 -24.52 5.38
N THR A 88 -8.26 -23.23 5.59
CA THR A 88 -6.97 -22.59 5.89
C THR A 88 -7.18 -21.45 6.86
N HIS A 89 -6.19 -21.26 7.72
CA HIS A 89 -6.00 -19.98 8.41
C HIS A 89 -5.33 -19.02 7.42
N TRP A 90 -6.04 -17.94 7.10
CA TRP A 90 -5.58 -16.90 6.19
C TRP A 90 -5.06 -15.74 7.02
N PHE A 91 -3.79 -15.37 6.83
CA PHE A 91 -3.11 -14.34 7.60
C PHE A 91 -2.12 -13.55 6.75
N GLN A 92 -1.63 -12.44 7.28
CA GLN A 92 -0.79 -11.47 6.58
C GLN A 92 0.57 -11.33 7.29
N PRO A 93 1.53 -12.26 7.07
CA PRO A 93 2.83 -12.21 7.72
C PRO A 93 3.66 -10.99 7.29
N LEU A 94 4.80 -10.78 7.94
CA LEU A 94 5.72 -9.65 7.71
C LEU A 94 6.40 -9.63 6.32
N THR A 95 5.98 -10.49 5.39
CA THR A 95 6.35 -10.40 3.97
C THR A 95 5.52 -9.35 3.22
N GLY A 96 4.38 -8.92 3.79
CA GLY A 96 3.46 -7.96 3.17
C GLY A 96 2.40 -8.59 2.26
N ALA A 97 2.51 -9.89 1.97
CA ALA A 97 1.52 -10.68 1.23
C ALA A 97 0.72 -11.58 2.18
N THR A 98 -0.31 -12.26 1.66
CA THR A 98 -1.11 -13.23 2.41
C THR A 98 -0.47 -14.62 2.41
N ALA A 99 -0.74 -15.41 3.44
CA ALA A 99 -0.29 -16.79 3.55
C ALA A 99 -1.45 -17.73 3.91
N GLU A 100 -1.32 -18.97 3.44
CA GLU A 100 -2.30 -20.03 3.64
C GLU A 100 -1.62 -21.41 3.76
N LYS A 101 -2.21 -22.29 4.56
CA LYS A 101 -1.90 -23.71 4.66
C LYS A 101 -3.21 -24.48 4.62
N HIS A 102 -3.37 -25.34 3.63
CA HIS A 102 -4.64 -26.04 3.38
C HIS A 102 -4.68 -27.36 4.14
N ASP A 103 -5.56 -27.44 5.12
CA ASP A 103 -5.87 -28.65 5.86
C ASP A 103 -7.20 -29.23 5.35
N SER A 104 -7.27 -30.55 5.24
CA SER A 104 -8.49 -31.22 4.79
C SER A 104 -9.51 -31.29 5.91
N PHE A 105 -10.80 -31.18 5.57
CA PHE A 105 -11.86 -31.58 6.51
C PHE A 105 -11.86 -33.09 6.77
N PHE A 106 -11.28 -33.89 5.88
CA PHE A 106 -11.21 -35.33 6.03
C PHE A 106 -10.32 -35.71 7.22
N ASP A 107 -10.86 -36.59 8.08
CA ASP A 107 -10.18 -37.18 9.22
C ASP A 107 -10.62 -38.65 9.36
N LEU A 108 -9.83 -39.45 10.08
CA LEU A 108 -10.21 -40.83 10.44
C LEU A 108 -10.60 -40.84 11.91
N ASN A 109 -11.80 -41.36 12.20
CA ASN A 109 -12.20 -41.55 13.59
C ASN A 109 -11.37 -42.67 14.26
N SER A 110 -11.54 -42.87 15.58
CA SER A 110 -10.81 -43.88 16.36
C SER A 110 -10.95 -45.31 15.82
N ASP A 111 -12.03 -45.58 15.07
CA ASP A 111 -12.33 -46.89 14.50
C ASP A 111 -11.83 -47.02 13.04
N GLY A 112 -11.10 -46.01 12.53
CA GLY A 112 -10.57 -45.96 11.17
C GLY A 112 -11.62 -45.63 10.09
N ARG A 113 -12.81 -45.15 10.46
CA ARG A 113 -13.85 -44.73 9.50
C ARG A 113 -13.63 -43.28 9.06
N PRO A 114 -13.81 -42.97 7.77
CA PRO A 114 -13.68 -41.63 7.24
C PRO A 114 -14.81 -40.72 7.75
N ILE A 115 -14.45 -39.51 8.17
CA ILE A 115 -15.38 -38.47 8.60
C ILE A 115 -14.89 -37.09 8.17
N GLU A 116 -15.80 -36.15 7.99
CA GLU A 116 -15.45 -34.74 7.83
C GLU A 116 -15.58 -34.00 9.16
N ASN A 117 -14.47 -33.42 9.60
CA ASN A 117 -14.30 -32.84 10.92
C ASN A 117 -13.72 -31.43 10.85
N PHE A 118 -14.23 -30.55 11.71
CA PHE A 118 -13.67 -29.23 11.94
C PHE A 118 -14.03 -28.82 13.36
N LYS A 119 -13.05 -28.87 14.25
CA LYS A 119 -13.23 -28.65 15.69
C LYS A 119 -13.07 -27.17 16.02
N GLY A 120 -13.76 -26.67 17.04
CA GLY A 120 -13.57 -25.29 17.52
C GLY A 120 -12.14 -25.01 17.98
N SER A 121 -11.42 -26.03 18.46
CA SER A 121 -9.98 -25.90 18.76
C SER A 121 -9.14 -25.53 17.54
N ALA A 122 -9.47 -26.09 16.36
CA ALA A 122 -8.77 -25.79 15.11
C ALA A 122 -9.23 -24.47 14.48
N LEU A 123 -10.44 -24.00 14.80
CA LEU A 123 -10.91 -22.66 14.42
C LEU A 123 -10.17 -21.59 15.22
N VAL A 124 -10.16 -21.70 16.55
CA VAL A 124 -9.66 -20.65 17.44
C VAL A 124 -8.15 -20.48 17.30
N GLN A 125 -7.41 -21.57 17.18
CA GLN A 125 -5.94 -21.53 17.13
C GLN A 125 -5.37 -22.67 16.29
N GLN A 126 -4.33 -22.39 15.51
CA GLN A 126 -3.59 -23.42 14.78
C GLN A 126 -2.08 -23.12 14.77
N GLU A 127 -1.25 -24.15 14.61
CA GLU A 127 0.18 -23.99 14.32
C GLU A 127 0.39 -24.18 12.80
N PRO A 128 0.62 -23.09 12.03
CA PRO A 128 0.73 -23.15 10.57
C PRO A 128 2.06 -23.73 10.04
N ASP A 129 2.98 -24.19 10.91
CA ASP A 129 4.37 -24.56 10.52
C ASP A 129 5.08 -23.47 9.69
N ALA A 130 5.09 -22.27 10.27
CA ALA A 130 5.45 -21.02 9.61
C ALA A 130 6.87 -20.53 9.94
N SER A 131 7.81 -21.47 10.09
CA SER A 131 9.20 -21.21 10.52
C SER A 131 10.00 -20.33 9.56
N SER A 132 9.63 -20.34 8.27
CA SER A 132 10.36 -19.65 7.20
C SER A 132 9.99 -18.17 7.03
N PHE A 133 8.94 -17.67 7.70
CA PHE A 133 8.61 -16.25 7.60
C PHE A 133 9.63 -15.37 8.34
N PRO A 134 9.93 -14.16 7.79
CA PRO A 134 10.75 -13.19 8.46
C PRO A 134 10.23 -12.89 9.87
N ASN A 135 11.15 -12.85 10.83
CA ASN A 135 10.82 -12.61 12.24
C ASN A 135 11.81 -11.69 12.96
N GLY A 136 12.82 -11.16 12.26
CA GLY A 136 13.74 -10.15 12.81
C GLY A 136 14.50 -10.60 14.06
N GLY A 137 14.74 -11.90 14.20
CA GLY A 137 15.43 -12.47 15.37
C GLY A 137 14.54 -12.74 16.58
N ILE A 138 13.22 -12.50 16.51
CA ILE A 138 12.27 -12.84 17.58
C ILE A 138 12.25 -14.35 17.84
N ARG A 139 12.41 -15.15 16.78
CA ARG A 139 12.36 -16.61 16.88
C ARG A 139 13.75 -17.21 16.73
N ASN A 140 14.15 -18.01 17.70
CA ASN A 140 15.29 -18.91 17.54
C ASN A 140 14.98 -19.97 16.48
N THR A 141 15.96 -20.28 15.62
CA THR A 141 15.80 -21.19 14.48
C THR A 141 15.35 -22.60 14.87
N PHE A 142 15.64 -23.04 16.11
CA PHE A 142 15.26 -24.35 16.64
C PHE A 142 13.92 -24.36 17.40
N GLU A 143 13.33 -23.18 17.68
CA GLU A 143 12.09 -22.98 18.45
C GLU A 143 11.12 -22.03 17.72
N ALA A 144 11.14 -22.03 16.38
CA ALA A 144 10.42 -21.06 15.54
C ALA A 144 8.90 -21.27 15.44
N ARG A 145 8.27 -21.79 16.50
CA ARG A 145 6.81 -21.97 16.56
C ARG A 145 6.10 -20.63 16.49
N GLY A 146 4.99 -20.62 15.78
CA GLY A 146 4.05 -19.51 15.74
C GLY A 146 2.63 -20.06 15.70
N TYR A 147 1.67 -19.26 16.14
CA TYR A 147 0.28 -19.65 16.21
C TYR A 147 -0.58 -18.65 15.47
N THR A 148 -1.54 -19.15 14.72
CA THR A 148 -2.64 -18.34 14.20
C THR A 148 -3.76 -18.30 15.23
N ALA A 149 -4.46 -17.17 15.32
CA ALA A 149 -5.68 -17.05 16.10
C ALA A 149 -6.77 -16.38 15.28
N TRP A 150 -7.98 -16.93 15.32
CA TRP A 150 -9.11 -16.43 14.52
C TRP A 150 -9.51 -15.02 14.91
N ASP A 151 -9.66 -14.14 13.92
CA ASP A 151 -10.29 -12.83 14.06
C ASP A 151 -11.79 -12.93 13.71
N PRO A 152 -12.70 -12.88 14.69
CA PRO A 152 -14.14 -12.96 14.45
C PRO A 152 -14.73 -11.67 13.87
N THR A 153 -13.97 -10.56 13.82
CA THR A 153 -14.42 -9.28 13.26
C THR A 153 -14.33 -9.24 11.73
N SER A 154 -13.57 -10.16 11.13
CA SER A 154 -13.49 -10.37 9.68
C SER A 154 -14.15 -11.72 9.32
N PRO A 155 -15.14 -11.75 8.41
CA PRO A 155 -15.90 -12.95 8.13
C PRO A 155 -15.07 -13.98 7.35
N ALA A 156 -15.22 -15.26 7.68
CA ALA A 156 -14.65 -16.35 6.89
C ALA A 156 -15.25 -16.39 5.48
N PHE A 157 -14.49 -16.86 4.50
CA PHE A 157 -14.90 -16.84 3.09
C PHE A 157 -14.40 -18.07 2.36
N ILE A 158 -14.92 -18.31 1.15
CA ILE A 158 -14.50 -19.42 0.29
C ILE A 158 -13.80 -18.87 -0.94
N ILE A 159 -12.54 -19.24 -1.12
CA ILE A 159 -11.82 -19.04 -2.37
C ILE A 159 -12.06 -20.25 -3.28
N GLU A 160 -12.34 -19.97 -4.56
CA GLU A 160 -12.46 -20.99 -5.60
C GLU A 160 -11.22 -20.92 -6.53
N THR A 161 -10.45 -22.01 -6.60
CA THR A 161 -9.22 -22.08 -7.42
C THR A 161 -9.22 -23.37 -8.23
N ALA A 162 -9.24 -23.26 -9.56
CA ALA A 162 -9.07 -24.42 -10.47
C ALA A 162 -9.93 -25.65 -10.10
N GLY A 163 -11.18 -25.43 -9.70
CA GLY A 163 -12.13 -26.51 -9.33
C GLY A 163 -12.05 -26.96 -7.86
N ALA A 164 -11.09 -26.47 -7.08
CA ALA A 164 -11.05 -26.63 -5.64
C ALA A 164 -11.69 -25.43 -4.93
N LYS A 165 -12.28 -25.70 -3.76
CA LYS A 165 -12.85 -24.67 -2.89
C LYS A 165 -12.29 -24.83 -1.48
N THR A 166 -11.80 -23.74 -0.92
CA THR A 166 -11.14 -23.73 0.39
C THR A 166 -11.82 -22.70 1.28
N LEU A 167 -12.19 -23.10 2.49
CA LEU A 167 -12.66 -22.19 3.54
C LEU A 167 -11.46 -21.42 4.13
N CYS A 168 -11.40 -20.12 3.88
CA CYS A 168 -10.38 -19.23 4.41
C CYS A 168 -10.90 -18.54 5.68
N ILE A 169 -10.13 -18.66 6.76
CA ILE A 169 -10.47 -18.13 8.08
C ILE A 169 -9.49 -16.98 8.39
N PRO A 170 -9.96 -15.71 8.40
CA PRO A 170 -9.10 -14.57 8.73
C PRO A 170 -8.53 -14.71 10.13
N THR A 171 -7.20 -14.65 10.24
CA THR A 171 -6.48 -14.89 11.49
C THR A 171 -5.33 -13.91 11.67
N ILE A 172 -4.97 -13.68 12.93
CA ILE A 172 -3.70 -13.07 13.29
C ILE A 172 -2.62 -14.13 13.42
N PHE A 173 -1.34 -13.76 13.28
CA PHE A 173 -0.21 -14.66 13.46
C PHE A 173 0.81 -14.12 14.48
N VAL A 174 1.07 -14.91 15.54
CA VAL A 174 1.91 -14.53 16.68
C VAL A 174 2.99 -15.58 16.95
N ALA A 175 4.09 -15.15 17.56
CA ALA A 175 5.12 -16.03 18.09
C ALA A 175 4.59 -16.83 19.29
N TYR A 176 5.26 -17.93 19.65
CA TYR A 176 4.89 -18.69 20.85
C TYR A 176 5.04 -17.88 22.15
N THR A 177 5.89 -16.86 22.15
CA THR A 177 6.13 -15.88 23.22
C THR A 177 5.13 -14.72 23.22
N GLY A 178 4.29 -14.60 22.18
CA GLY A 178 3.17 -13.64 22.12
C GLY A 178 3.42 -12.39 21.24
N GLU A 179 4.61 -12.20 20.69
CA GLU A 179 4.92 -11.12 19.76
C GLU A 179 4.18 -11.28 18.43
N ALA A 180 3.74 -10.17 17.85
CA ALA A 180 3.03 -10.13 16.57
C ALA A 180 3.99 -10.33 15.39
N LEU A 181 3.80 -11.43 14.67
CA LEU A 181 4.54 -11.81 13.46
C LEU A 181 3.76 -11.49 12.17
N ASP A 182 2.79 -10.59 12.25
CA ASP A 182 1.89 -10.23 11.17
C ASP A 182 1.59 -8.74 11.12
N TYR A 183 0.79 -8.34 10.14
CA TYR A 183 0.32 -6.97 10.00
C TYR A 183 -1.03 -6.71 10.70
N LYS A 184 -1.82 -7.76 10.94
CA LYS A 184 -3.19 -7.66 11.41
C LYS A 184 -3.29 -7.45 12.93
N ALA A 185 -2.51 -8.17 13.75
CA ALA A 185 -2.57 -7.98 15.20
C ALA A 185 -2.21 -6.54 15.63
N PRO A 186 -1.17 -5.89 15.08
CA PRO A 186 -0.87 -4.49 15.39
C PRO A 186 -1.96 -3.53 14.92
N LEU A 187 -2.56 -3.78 13.75
CA LEU A 187 -3.66 -2.97 13.24
C LEU A 187 -4.85 -3.02 14.21
N LEU A 188 -5.28 -4.21 14.64
CA LEU A 188 -6.37 -4.38 15.59
C LEU A 188 -6.10 -3.66 16.92
N LYS A 189 -4.88 -3.76 17.45
CA LYS A 189 -4.47 -3.03 18.67
C LYS A 189 -4.54 -1.51 18.46
N SER A 190 -4.10 -1.00 17.31
CA SER A 190 -4.14 0.43 16.99
C SER A 190 -5.58 0.96 16.85
N LEU A 191 -6.46 0.17 16.23
CA LEU A 191 -7.88 0.51 16.07
C LEU A 191 -8.57 0.60 17.43
N ALA A 192 -8.36 -0.39 18.30
CA ALA A 192 -8.90 -0.38 19.66
C ALA A 192 -8.38 0.80 20.49
N SER A 193 -7.10 1.14 20.34
CA SER A 193 -6.51 2.30 21.02
C SER A 193 -7.10 3.62 20.54
N LEU A 194 -7.27 3.79 19.22
CA LEU A 194 -7.87 4.98 18.65
C LEU A 194 -9.35 5.11 19.03
N GLU A 195 -10.11 4.01 18.98
CA GLU A 195 -11.51 3.96 19.40
C GLU A 195 -11.66 4.48 20.83
N LYS A 196 -10.87 3.95 21.78
CA LYS A 196 -10.93 4.38 23.18
C LYS A 196 -10.64 5.87 23.34
N ALA A 197 -9.55 6.36 22.74
CA ALA A 197 -9.16 7.76 22.84
C ALA A 197 -10.22 8.69 22.19
N ALA A 198 -10.78 8.28 21.06
CA ALA A 198 -11.82 9.03 20.37
C ALA A 198 -13.15 9.05 21.14
N VAL A 199 -13.56 7.94 21.75
CA VAL A 199 -14.76 7.88 22.61
C VAL A 199 -14.61 8.86 23.78
N ASP A 200 -13.47 8.85 24.47
CA ASP A 200 -13.22 9.73 25.63
C ASP A 200 -13.33 11.22 25.25
N VAL A 201 -12.87 11.61 24.06
CA VAL A 201 -13.03 12.97 23.53
C VAL A 201 -14.46 13.24 23.08
N CYS A 202 -15.14 12.27 22.45
CA CYS A 202 -16.55 12.38 22.07
C CYS A 202 -17.46 12.69 23.26
N GLN A 203 -17.12 12.18 24.45
CA GLN A 203 -17.86 12.44 25.70
C GLN A 203 -17.96 13.93 26.07
N TYR A 204 -17.13 14.82 25.51
CA TYR A 204 -17.32 16.26 25.67
C TYR A 204 -18.53 16.79 24.91
N PHE A 205 -18.85 16.18 23.77
CA PHE A 205 -19.83 16.66 22.82
C PHE A 205 -21.14 15.87 22.90
N ASP A 206 -21.06 14.55 22.97
CA ASP A 206 -22.21 13.65 22.99
C ASP A 206 -21.97 12.52 23.99
N LYS A 207 -22.92 12.33 24.91
CA LYS A 207 -22.86 11.30 25.97
C LYS A 207 -23.38 9.94 25.49
N ASP A 208 -24.11 9.92 24.38
CA ASP A 208 -24.70 8.70 23.85
C ASP A 208 -23.70 7.86 23.05
N VAL A 209 -22.60 8.47 22.60
CA VAL A 209 -21.52 7.78 21.87
C VAL A 209 -20.86 6.75 22.78
N GLN A 210 -20.93 5.47 22.40
CA GLN A 210 -20.27 4.38 23.13
C GLN A 210 -19.09 3.79 22.35
N ARG A 211 -19.08 3.93 21.02
CA ARG A 211 -18.02 3.42 20.15
C ARG A 211 -17.68 4.38 19.03
N VAL A 212 -16.45 4.27 18.56
CA VAL A 212 -15.96 4.98 17.37
C VAL A 212 -15.23 3.97 16.48
N HIS A 213 -15.67 3.86 15.24
CA HIS A 213 -15.07 3.00 14.23
C HIS A 213 -14.16 3.80 13.32
N THR A 214 -13.02 3.22 12.97
CA THR A 214 -12.17 3.80 11.92
C THR A 214 -12.66 3.26 10.59
N THR A 215 -12.90 4.16 9.64
CA THR A 215 -13.32 3.81 8.28
C THR A 215 -12.17 4.00 7.32
N LEU A 216 -12.03 3.10 6.34
CA LEU A 216 -10.98 3.15 5.34
C LEU A 216 -11.53 2.86 3.95
N GLY A 217 -11.25 3.74 2.99
CA GLY A 217 -11.43 3.50 1.55
C GLY A 217 -10.08 3.43 0.86
N ILE A 218 -9.77 2.30 0.24
CA ILE A 218 -8.46 2.06 -0.39
C ILE A 218 -8.59 2.18 -1.90
N GLU A 219 -7.92 3.15 -2.51
CA GLU A 219 -7.81 3.27 -3.96
C GLU A 219 -6.61 2.43 -4.43
N GLN A 220 -6.82 1.44 -5.29
CA GLN A 220 -5.78 0.52 -5.74
C GLN A 220 -5.41 0.81 -7.19
N GLU A 221 -4.23 1.39 -7.41
CA GLU A 221 -3.65 1.53 -8.73
C GLU A 221 -2.77 0.33 -9.10
N TYR A 222 -2.67 0.07 -10.41
CA TYR A 222 -1.88 -1.03 -10.98
C TYR A 222 -1.60 -0.81 -12.47
N PHE A 223 -0.60 -1.51 -12.98
CA PHE A 223 -0.39 -1.67 -14.43
C PHE A 223 -0.85 -3.06 -14.90
N LEU A 224 -1.24 -3.17 -16.17
CA LEU A 224 -1.56 -4.44 -16.81
C LEU A 224 -0.70 -4.64 -18.06
N VAL A 225 -0.03 -5.79 -18.17
CA VAL A 225 0.84 -6.12 -19.32
C VAL A 225 0.44 -7.47 -19.88
N ASP A 226 0.40 -7.62 -21.21
CA ASP A 226 0.15 -8.96 -21.80
C ASP A 226 1.22 -9.96 -21.32
N LYS A 227 0.76 -11.15 -20.92
CA LYS A 227 1.60 -12.17 -20.31
C LYS A 227 2.78 -12.58 -21.21
N ALA A 228 2.62 -12.58 -22.53
CA ALA A 228 3.71 -12.91 -23.45
C ALA A 228 4.81 -11.84 -23.44
N LEU A 229 4.43 -10.56 -23.40
CA LEU A 229 5.39 -9.44 -23.30
C LEU A 229 6.10 -9.43 -21.94
N TYR A 230 5.36 -9.73 -20.87
CA TYR A 230 5.92 -9.89 -19.52
C TYR A 230 6.96 -11.02 -19.48
N VAL A 231 6.65 -12.20 -20.04
CA VAL A 231 7.58 -13.34 -20.09
C VAL A 231 8.83 -13.03 -20.93
N ALA A 232 8.71 -12.18 -21.95
CA ALA A 232 9.84 -11.72 -22.75
C ALA A 232 10.70 -10.64 -22.05
N ARG A 233 10.40 -10.27 -20.79
CA ARG A 233 11.12 -9.29 -19.98
C ARG A 233 11.61 -9.91 -18.66
N PRO A 234 12.80 -10.53 -18.64
CA PRO A 234 13.32 -11.19 -17.43
C PRO A 234 13.47 -10.25 -16.23
N ASP A 235 13.76 -8.97 -16.46
CA ASP A 235 13.79 -7.95 -15.41
C ASP A 235 12.40 -7.73 -14.80
N LEU A 236 11.37 -7.61 -15.63
CA LEU A 236 10.00 -7.44 -15.15
C LEU A 236 9.51 -8.66 -14.36
N ILE A 237 9.93 -9.87 -14.75
CA ILE A 237 9.61 -11.10 -14.03
C ILE A 237 10.27 -11.12 -12.64
N MET A 238 11.57 -10.87 -12.60
CA MET A 238 12.37 -11.06 -11.39
C MET A 238 12.28 -9.89 -10.41
N THR A 239 11.94 -8.70 -10.89
CA THR A 239 11.98 -7.47 -10.07
C THR A 239 10.64 -6.74 -9.98
N GLY A 240 9.64 -7.16 -10.75
CA GLY A 240 8.35 -6.45 -10.81
C GLY A 240 8.41 -5.09 -11.53
N ARG A 241 9.59 -4.69 -12.02
CA ARG A 241 9.81 -3.45 -12.78
C ARG A 241 10.81 -3.66 -13.91
N THR A 242 10.92 -2.64 -14.75
CA THR A 242 11.89 -2.60 -15.84
C THR A 242 13.19 -1.93 -15.39
N LEU A 243 14.31 -2.64 -15.53
CA LEU A 243 15.64 -2.12 -15.21
C LEU A 243 16.24 -1.34 -16.38
N PHE A 244 15.87 -1.74 -17.60
CA PHE A 244 16.24 -1.08 -18.85
C PHE A 244 15.00 -0.74 -19.70
N GLY A 245 15.13 0.27 -20.54
CA GLY A 245 14.14 0.62 -21.53
C GLY A 245 14.08 2.13 -21.75
N HIS A 246 14.25 2.51 -23.01
CA HIS A 246 14.07 3.88 -23.47
C HIS A 246 12.58 4.25 -23.57
N SER A 247 12.26 5.48 -23.16
CA SER A 247 10.90 6.01 -23.25
C SER A 247 10.39 6.05 -24.71
N PRO A 248 9.11 5.72 -24.96
CA PRO A 248 8.54 5.80 -26.31
C PRO A 248 8.37 7.26 -26.77
N ALA A 249 8.30 7.48 -28.08
CA ALA A 249 8.06 8.81 -28.66
C ALA A 249 6.70 9.40 -28.26
N LYS A 250 5.66 8.56 -28.18
CA LYS A 250 4.39 8.87 -27.52
C LYS A 250 4.43 8.23 -26.13
N GLY A 251 4.60 9.04 -25.09
CA GLY A 251 4.46 8.62 -23.69
C GLY A 251 3.06 8.90 -23.14
N GLN A 252 3.01 9.50 -21.96
CA GLN A 252 1.78 10.01 -21.32
C GLN A 252 1.48 11.49 -21.64
N GLN A 253 2.24 12.10 -22.55
CA GLN A 253 2.29 13.56 -22.79
C GLN A 253 0.97 14.15 -23.32
N LEU A 254 0.07 13.33 -23.86
CA LEU A 254 -1.21 13.78 -24.41
C LEU A 254 -2.36 13.74 -23.39
N GLU A 255 -2.12 13.21 -22.19
CA GLU A 255 -3.15 13.02 -21.14
C GLU A 255 -4.41 12.28 -21.66
N ASP A 256 -4.28 11.51 -22.74
CA ASP A 256 -5.38 10.90 -23.49
C ASP A 256 -5.85 9.56 -22.91
N HIS A 257 -5.08 9.01 -21.97
CA HIS A 257 -5.40 7.76 -21.30
C HIS A 257 -6.35 7.97 -20.11
N TYR A 258 -6.18 9.03 -19.34
CA TYR A 258 -6.97 9.31 -18.13
C TYR A 258 -8.45 9.50 -18.47
N PHE A 259 -9.31 8.66 -17.88
CA PHE A 259 -10.74 8.55 -18.25
C PHE A 259 -11.02 8.30 -19.74
N GLY A 260 -10.02 7.83 -20.50
CA GLY A 260 -10.19 7.39 -21.87
C GLY A 260 -11.01 6.09 -21.99
N SER A 261 -11.22 5.63 -23.22
CA SER A 261 -11.88 4.33 -23.45
C SER A 261 -11.02 3.17 -22.98
N ILE A 262 -11.59 2.26 -22.19
CA ILE A 262 -10.91 1.05 -21.71
C ILE A 262 -10.91 0.00 -22.84
N PRO A 263 -9.76 -0.57 -23.23
CA PRO A 263 -9.73 -1.60 -24.27
C PRO A 263 -10.54 -2.85 -23.91
N ALA A 264 -11.15 -3.49 -24.90
CA ALA A 264 -12.09 -4.60 -24.67
C ALA A 264 -11.50 -5.77 -23.86
N ARG A 265 -10.23 -6.14 -24.10
CA ARG A 265 -9.53 -7.19 -23.32
C ARG A 265 -9.37 -6.80 -21.85
N VAL A 266 -8.96 -5.55 -21.60
CA VAL A 266 -8.80 -5.01 -20.25
C VAL A 266 -10.15 -4.93 -19.54
N HIS A 267 -11.19 -4.46 -20.24
CA HIS A 267 -12.53 -4.38 -19.68
C HIS A 267 -13.08 -5.77 -19.31
N ALA A 268 -12.80 -6.80 -20.11
CA ALA A 268 -13.15 -8.18 -19.78
C ALA A 268 -12.44 -8.66 -18.50
N PHE A 269 -11.14 -8.39 -18.37
CA PHE A 269 -10.40 -8.64 -17.13
C PHE A 269 -11.03 -7.91 -15.94
N MET A 270 -11.37 -6.63 -16.10
CA MET A 270 -12.00 -5.82 -15.05
C MET A 270 -13.36 -6.34 -14.63
N LEU A 271 -14.18 -6.78 -15.58
CA LEU A 271 -15.49 -7.35 -15.31
C LEU A 271 -15.38 -8.67 -14.52
N ASP A 272 -14.38 -9.49 -14.83
CA ASP A 272 -14.18 -10.79 -14.17
C ASP A 272 -13.67 -10.61 -12.74
N PHE A 273 -12.69 -9.75 -12.50
CA PHE A 273 -12.23 -9.53 -11.11
C PHE A 273 -13.31 -8.84 -10.28
N GLU A 274 -14.11 -7.93 -10.85
CA GLU A 274 -15.25 -7.34 -10.15
C GLU A 274 -16.26 -8.40 -9.72
N GLU A 275 -16.55 -9.36 -10.59
CA GLU A 275 -17.49 -10.44 -10.29
C GLU A 275 -16.93 -11.36 -9.19
N GLU A 276 -15.65 -11.72 -9.22
CA GLU A 276 -15.02 -12.47 -8.13
C GLU A 276 -14.97 -11.68 -6.80
N SER A 277 -14.64 -10.39 -6.85
CA SER A 277 -14.67 -9.49 -5.70
C SER A 277 -16.06 -9.38 -5.08
N ASN A 278 -17.11 -9.23 -5.90
CA ASN A 278 -18.50 -9.19 -5.42
C ASN A 278 -18.86 -10.47 -4.68
N LYS A 279 -18.51 -11.66 -5.21
CA LYS A 279 -18.77 -12.95 -4.54
C LYS A 279 -18.17 -13.02 -3.15
N LEU A 280 -17.03 -12.36 -2.97
CA LEU A 280 -16.27 -12.30 -1.72
C LEU A 280 -16.67 -11.11 -0.83
N GLY A 281 -17.71 -10.36 -1.21
CA GLY A 281 -18.26 -9.26 -0.40
C GLY A 281 -17.49 -7.95 -0.51
N ILE A 282 -16.53 -7.85 -1.43
CA ILE A 282 -15.74 -6.62 -1.64
C ILE A 282 -16.59 -5.63 -2.45
N PRO A 283 -16.94 -4.45 -1.91
CA PRO A 283 -17.91 -3.54 -2.52
C PRO A 283 -17.25 -2.60 -3.55
N LEU A 284 -16.65 -3.16 -4.60
CA LEU A 284 -16.03 -2.40 -5.69
C LEU A 284 -17.04 -1.45 -6.34
N ARG A 285 -16.66 -0.17 -6.42
CA ARG A 285 -17.56 0.91 -6.85
C ARG A 285 -17.08 1.59 -8.14
N THR A 286 -15.79 1.87 -8.24
CA THR A 286 -15.20 2.58 -9.37
C THR A 286 -14.06 1.79 -10.00
N ARG A 287 -13.93 1.95 -11.31
CA ARG A 287 -12.78 1.53 -12.10
C ARG A 287 -12.55 2.52 -13.24
N HIS A 288 -11.30 2.84 -13.55
CA HIS A 288 -10.97 3.69 -14.69
C HIS A 288 -9.51 3.52 -15.13
N ASN A 289 -9.22 4.08 -16.30
CA ASN A 289 -7.86 4.35 -16.73
C ASN A 289 -7.22 5.42 -15.84
N GLU A 290 -5.95 5.21 -15.52
CA GLU A 290 -5.09 6.21 -14.89
C GLU A 290 -4.32 7.02 -15.94
N VAL A 291 -3.45 7.93 -15.50
CA VAL A 291 -2.71 8.85 -16.37
C VAL A 291 -1.71 8.13 -17.30
N ALA A 292 -0.97 7.14 -16.81
CA ALA A 292 -0.02 6.42 -17.65
C ALA A 292 -0.72 5.35 -18.53
N PRO A 293 -0.20 5.09 -19.74
CA PRO A 293 -0.71 4.01 -20.59
C PRO A 293 -0.67 2.66 -19.87
N HIS A 294 -1.76 1.90 -19.97
CA HIS A 294 -1.94 0.61 -19.27
C HIS A 294 -1.87 0.69 -17.73
N GLN A 295 -2.00 1.89 -17.15
CA GLN A 295 -2.26 2.08 -15.73
C GLN A 295 -3.77 2.20 -15.50
N PHE A 296 -4.26 1.59 -14.43
CA PHE A 296 -5.66 1.60 -14.06
C PHE A 296 -5.81 1.75 -12.55
N GLU A 297 -7.00 2.16 -12.13
CA GLU A 297 -7.41 2.23 -10.72
C GLU A 297 -8.72 1.47 -10.53
N CYS A 298 -8.88 0.87 -9.35
CA CYS A 298 -10.18 0.50 -8.82
C CYS A 298 -10.28 0.88 -7.33
N ALA A 299 -11.49 1.26 -6.89
CA ALA A 299 -11.74 1.58 -5.50
C ALA A 299 -13.07 0.97 -5.01
N PRO A 300 -13.09 0.30 -3.84
CA PRO A 300 -14.31 -0.07 -3.17
C PRO A 300 -14.92 1.11 -2.42
N THR A 301 -16.18 0.94 -2.02
CA THR A 301 -16.77 1.80 -0.98
C THR A 301 -15.96 1.61 0.31
N PHE A 302 -15.80 2.67 1.10
CA PHE A 302 -15.11 2.56 2.39
C PHE A 302 -15.82 1.56 3.32
N GLU A 303 -15.05 0.91 4.18
CA GLU A 303 -15.53 -0.08 5.14
C GLU A 303 -14.89 0.16 6.51
N ASP A 304 -15.21 -0.68 7.51
CA ASP A 304 -14.40 -0.76 8.73
C ASP A 304 -12.94 -1.05 8.36
N ALA A 305 -12.00 -0.32 8.97
CA ALA A 305 -10.61 -0.33 8.55
C ALA A 305 -9.96 -1.72 8.58
N ASN A 306 -10.32 -2.61 9.53
CA ASN A 306 -9.80 -3.97 9.54
C ASN A 306 -10.29 -4.76 8.32
N LEU A 307 -11.60 -4.68 8.03
CA LEU A 307 -12.20 -5.36 6.89
C LEU A 307 -11.71 -4.79 5.55
N ALA A 308 -11.58 -3.47 5.44
CA ALA A 308 -11.08 -2.80 4.23
C ALA A 308 -9.67 -3.28 3.86
N VAL A 309 -8.80 -3.47 4.86
CA VAL A 309 -7.44 -3.99 4.63
C VAL A 309 -7.49 -5.46 4.19
N ASP A 310 -8.29 -6.30 4.86
CA ASP A 310 -8.46 -7.70 4.46
C ASP A 310 -9.00 -7.82 3.02
N HIS A 311 -10.00 -7.00 2.68
CA HIS A 311 -10.57 -6.91 1.34
C HIS A 311 -9.56 -6.42 0.30
N ASN A 312 -8.70 -5.44 0.61
CA ASN A 312 -7.66 -5.02 -0.33
C ASN A 312 -6.60 -6.11 -0.58
N GLN A 313 -6.20 -6.84 0.46
CA GLN A 313 -5.28 -7.97 0.32
C GLN A 313 -5.90 -9.06 -0.56
N LEU A 314 -7.17 -9.38 -0.34
CA LEU A 314 -7.90 -10.34 -1.15
C LEU A 314 -8.11 -9.84 -2.59
N LEU A 315 -8.39 -8.54 -2.79
CA LEU A 315 -8.50 -7.92 -4.10
C LEU A 315 -7.22 -8.08 -4.92
N MET A 316 -6.05 -7.82 -4.32
CA MET A 316 -4.77 -8.00 -5.02
C MET A 316 -4.55 -9.45 -5.46
N ASP A 317 -4.87 -10.43 -4.61
CA ASP A 317 -4.79 -11.86 -4.95
C ASP A 317 -5.77 -12.25 -6.08
N ILE A 318 -7.03 -11.76 -6.02
CA ILE A 318 -8.01 -11.95 -7.10
C ILE A 318 -7.48 -11.37 -8.41
N MET A 319 -6.95 -10.14 -8.39
CA MET A 319 -6.44 -9.47 -9.58
C MET A 319 -5.31 -10.27 -10.22
N GLU A 320 -4.40 -10.86 -9.44
CA GLU A 320 -3.34 -11.72 -9.97
C GLU A 320 -3.89 -12.97 -10.66
N ARG A 321 -4.81 -13.68 -10.00
CA ARG A 321 -5.42 -14.92 -10.54
C ARG A 321 -6.23 -14.66 -11.80
N VAL A 322 -7.04 -13.59 -11.79
CA VAL A 322 -7.88 -13.20 -12.92
C VAL A 322 -7.01 -12.66 -14.06
N ALA A 323 -5.95 -11.90 -13.79
CA ALA A 323 -5.03 -11.46 -14.83
C ALA A 323 -4.43 -12.66 -15.57
N ASP A 324 -3.98 -13.68 -14.84
CA ASP A 324 -3.44 -14.90 -15.43
C ASP A 324 -4.45 -15.64 -16.33
N LYS A 325 -5.71 -15.77 -15.88
CA LYS A 325 -6.81 -16.33 -16.68
C LYS A 325 -7.01 -15.54 -17.98
N HIS A 326 -6.91 -14.22 -17.91
CA HIS A 326 -7.06 -13.33 -19.06
C HIS A 326 -5.78 -13.15 -19.87
N ASN A 327 -4.72 -13.92 -19.64
CA ASN A 327 -3.41 -13.78 -20.29
C ASN A 327 -2.78 -12.39 -20.11
N PHE A 328 -3.00 -11.78 -18.97
CA PHE A 328 -2.31 -10.60 -18.51
C PHE A 328 -1.42 -10.94 -17.31
N LYS A 329 -0.49 -10.05 -16.99
CA LYS A 329 0.12 -9.95 -15.67
C LYS A 329 -0.22 -8.57 -15.10
N VAL A 330 -0.83 -8.55 -13.93
CA VAL A 330 -0.98 -7.34 -13.13
C VAL A 330 0.35 -7.01 -12.45
N LEU A 331 0.72 -5.73 -12.47
CA LEU A 331 1.92 -5.22 -11.83
C LEU A 331 1.51 -4.22 -10.75
N LEU A 332 1.77 -4.60 -9.49
CA LEU A 332 1.49 -3.80 -8.31
C LEU A 332 2.73 -3.02 -7.83
N HIS A 333 3.87 -3.16 -8.49
CA HIS A 333 5.07 -2.40 -8.16
C HIS A 333 4.82 -0.90 -8.36
N GLU A 334 5.30 -0.05 -7.45
CA GLU A 334 5.01 1.39 -7.40
C GLU A 334 5.56 2.17 -8.60
N LYS A 335 6.62 1.64 -9.22
CA LYS A 335 7.22 2.21 -10.44
C LYS A 335 7.67 1.15 -11.47
N PRO A 336 6.73 0.48 -12.17
CA PRO A 336 7.09 -0.60 -13.09
C PRO A 336 7.87 -0.09 -14.31
N PHE A 337 7.54 1.11 -14.78
CA PHE A 337 8.17 1.76 -15.93
C PHE A 337 8.72 3.14 -15.54
N ALA A 338 9.99 3.41 -15.88
CA ALA A 338 10.57 4.74 -15.69
C ALA A 338 9.98 5.76 -16.67
N GLY A 339 9.89 7.04 -16.27
CA GLY A 339 9.47 8.13 -17.15
C GLY A 339 7.95 8.27 -17.37
N VAL A 340 7.12 7.44 -16.71
CA VAL A 340 5.64 7.57 -16.66
C VAL A 340 5.15 7.65 -15.22
N ASN A 341 3.86 7.88 -14.96
CA ASN A 341 3.30 7.88 -13.60
C ASN A 341 3.58 6.54 -12.88
N GLY A 342 3.69 6.62 -11.55
CA GLY A 342 3.81 5.42 -10.70
C GLY A 342 2.44 5.02 -10.15
N SER A 343 2.36 3.84 -9.54
CA SER A 343 1.13 3.32 -8.94
C SER A 343 1.08 3.58 -7.43
N GLY A 344 0.02 4.24 -6.97
CA GLY A 344 -0.29 4.50 -5.55
C GLY A 344 -1.29 3.54 -4.92
N LYS A 345 -1.44 3.64 -3.59
CA LYS A 345 -2.53 3.03 -2.83
C LYS A 345 -3.14 4.03 -1.85
N HIS A 346 -3.97 4.96 -2.32
CA HIS A 346 -4.45 6.02 -1.43
C HIS A 346 -5.34 5.44 -0.33
N ASN A 347 -5.05 5.82 0.91
CA ASN A 347 -5.80 5.41 2.09
C ASN A 347 -6.68 6.57 2.54
N ASN A 348 -7.97 6.50 2.21
CA ASN A 348 -9.00 7.46 2.64
C ASN A 348 -9.48 7.11 4.05
N TRP A 349 -8.92 7.77 5.05
CA TRP A 349 -9.09 7.49 6.48
C TRP A 349 -10.03 8.48 7.16
N ALA A 350 -10.96 7.96 7.97
CA ALA A 350 -11.82 8.76 8.84
C ALA A 350 -12.29 7.97 10.08
N MET A 351 -13.03 8.63 10.97
CA MET A 351 -13.60 8.04 12.19
C MET A 351 -15.10 8.32 12.25
N SER A 352 -15.91 7.31 12.56
CA SER A 352 -17.37 7.40 12.64
C SER A 352 -17.88 6.86 13.97
N THR A 353 -18.77 7.59 14.65
CA THR A 353 -19.41 7.14 15.89
C THR A 353 -20.44 6.03 15.62
N ASP A 354 -20.75 5.23 16.64
CA ASP A 354 -21.89 4.30 16.60
C ASP A 354 -23.26 4.97 16.48
N THR A 355 -23.33 6.27 16.76
CA THR A 355 -24.52 7.12 16.52
C THR A 355 -24.63 7.61 15.06
N GLY A 356 -23.67 7.27 14.19
CA GLY A 356 -23.70 7.56 12.76
C GLY A 356 -23.08 8.91 12.36
N VAL A 357 -22.25 9.51 13.22
CA VAL A 357 -21.59 10.81 12.96
C VAL A 357 -20.15 10.58 12.49
N ASN A 358 -19.80 11.12 11.32
CA ASN A 358 -18.41 11.21 10.88
C ASN A 358 -17.71 12.37 11.61
N LEU A 359 -16.68 12.06 12.39
CA LEU A 359 -15.94 13.01 13.23
C LEU A 359 -15.04 13.97 12.44
N LEU A 360 -14.76 13.64 11.17
CA LEU A 360 -14.02 14.48 10.24
C LEU A 360 -14.92 15.19 9.23
N ALA A 361 -16.25 15.10 9.36
CA ALA A 361 -17.17 15.89 8.56
C ALA A 361 -17.51 17.20 9.28
N PRO A 362 -17.41 18.36 8.61
CA PRO A 362 -17.89 19.61 9.17
C PRO A 362 -19.40 19.56 9.40
N GLY A 363 -19.85 20.11 10.53
CA GLY A 363 -21.26 20.12 10.92
C GLY A 363 -22.03 21.33 10.36
N ARG A 364 -23.30 21.43 10.75
CA ARG A 364 -24.14 22.61 10.48
C ARG A 364 -24.31 23.47 11.72
N ARG A 365 -24.17 22.89 12.91
CA ARG A 365 -24.33 23.57 14.19
C ARG A 365 -22.96 23.91 14.79
N PRO A 366 -22.82 25.03 15.53
CA PRO A 366 -21.53 25.41 16.10
C PRO A 366 -20.88 24.35 17.01
N LYS A 367 -21.70 23.59 17.75
CA LYS A 367 -21.24 22.47 18.59
C LYS A 367 -20.65 21.31 17.77
N GLU A 368 -21.25 21.00 16.62
CA GLU A 368 -20.75 19.96 15.70
C GLU A 368 -19.45 20.42 15.04
N ASN A 369 -19.36 21.71 14.67
CA ASN A 369 -18.13 22.29 14.14
C ASN A 369 -16.99 22.27 15.15
N LEU A 370 -17.27 22.51 16.44
CA LEU A 370 -16.25 22.39 17.48
C LEU A 370 -15.76 20.94 17.65
N GLN A 371 -16.65 19.96 17.55
CA GLN A 371 -16.27 18.54 17.54
C GLN A 371 -15.39 18.22 16.33
N PHE A 372 -15.81 18.62 15.14
CA PHE A 372 -15.03 18.48 13.91
C PHE A 372 -13.63 19.08 14.06
N LEU A 373 -13.54 20.35 14.50
CA LEU A 373 -12.26 21.02 14.72
C LEU A 373 -11.39 20.28 15.73
N ALA A 374 -11.98 19.70 16.77
CA ALA A 374 -11.24 18.94 17.77
C ALA A 374 -10.55 17.70 17.18
N PHE A 375 -11.23 16.94 16.33
CA PHE A 375 -10.62 15.78 15.66
C PHE A 375 -9.68 16.19 14.51
N PHE A 376 -10.09 17.19 13.74
CA PHE A 376 -9.34 17.70 12.59
C PHE A 376 -7.98 18.28 12.98
N ILE A 377 -7.95 19.22 13.94
CA ILE A 377 -6.71 19.88 14.39
C ILE A 377 -5.81 18.90 15.15
N THR A 378 -6.39 18.02 15.99
CA THR A 378 -5.63 16.98 16.69
C THR A 378 -4.96 16.01 15.71
N THR A 379 -5.63 15.65 14.60
CA THR A 379 -5.02 14.83 13.54
C THR A 379 -3.83 15.55 12.89
N ILE A 380 -3.97 16.83 12.54
CA ILE A 380 -2.87 17.64 11.98
C ILE A 380 -1.69 17.70 12.96
N LYS A 381 -1.99 17.90 14.25
CA LYS A 381 -0.96 17.95 15.30
C LYS A 381 -0.23 16.62 15.44
N ALA A 382 -0.94 15.50 15.35
CA ALA A 382 -0.35 14.15 15.38
C ALA A 382 0.63 13.95 14.21
N VAL A 383 0.21 14.29 12.99
CA VAL A 383 1.05 14.18 11.78
C VAL A 383 2.25 15.11 11.86
N HIS A 384 2.10 16.33 12.40
CA HIS A 384 3.23 17.23 12.62
C HIS A 384 4.27 16.64 13.59
N ARG A 385 3.82 16.06 14.72
CA ARG A 385 4.71 15.50 15.74
C ARG A 385 5.43 14.24 15.26
N TYR A 386 4.71 13.37 14.54
CA TYR A 386 5.19 12.03 14.17
C TYR A 386 5.39 11.85 12.67
N GLY A 387 5.63 12.92 11.92
CA GLY A 387 5.76 12.89 10.45
C GLY A 387 6.85 11.93 9.97
N ASN A 388 7.98 11.86 10.65
CA ASN A 388 9.07 10.93 10.32
C ASN A 388 8.65 9.47 10.48
N LEU A 389 7.92 9.15 11.56
CA LEU A 389 7.39 7.81 11.80
C LEU A 389 6.33 7.44 10.75
N LEU A 390 5.50 8.39 10.34
CA LEU A 390 4.52 8.19 9.27
C LEU A 390 5.22 7.95 7.91
N ARG A 391 6.31 8.68 7.62
CA ARG A 391 7.17 8.43 6.44
C ARG A 391 7.82 7.04 6.48
N ALA A 392 8.24 6.57 7.65
CA ALA A 392 8.81 5.23 7.84
C ALA A 392 7.78 4.12 7.56
N SER A 393 6.51 4.34 7.95
CA SER A 393 5.42 3.35 7.79
C SER A 393 5.11 2.97 6.33
N ILE A 394 5.53 3.81 5.37
CA ILE A 394 5.34 3.62 3.92
C ILE A 394 6.67 3.41 3.17
N ALA A 395 7.79 3.25 3.89
CA ALA A 395 9.11 3.08 3.29
C ALA A 395 9.26 1.68 2.68
N SER A 396 9.68 1.64 1.41
CA SER A 396 10.04 0.40 0.72
C SER A 396 10.95 0.73 -0.47
N ALA A 397 11.77 -0.23 -0.88
CA ALA A 397 12.67 -0.08 -2.03
C ALA A 397 11.92 0.38 -3.31
N SER A 398 10.71 -0.13 -3.51
CA SER A 398 9.89 0.17 -4.68
C SER A 398 9.22 1.55 -4.58
N ASN A 399 8.76 1.96 -3.40
CA ASN A 399 8.13 3.27 -3.20
C ASN A 399 9.15 4.43 -3.26
N ASP A 400 10.43 4.18 -2.94
CA ASP A 400 11.54 5.13 -3.18
C ASP A 400 11.64 5.55 -4.67
N HIS A 401 11.20 4.71 -5.61
CA HIS A 401 11.18 5.04 -7.04
C HIS A 401 9.94 5.83 -7.48
N ARG A 402 8.93 5.91 -6.61
CA ARG A 402 7.66 6.59 -6.88
C ARG A 402 7.63 7.98 -6.28
N LEU A 403 7.94 8.12 -4.99
CA LEU A 403 7.80 9.37 -4.25
C LEU A 403 8.61 10.52 -4.88
N GLY A 404 7.99 11.70 -4.98
CA GLY A 404 8.61 12.94 -5.46
C GLY A 404 8.62 13.12 -6.98
N ALA A 405 7.84 12.34 -7.74
CA ALA A 405 7.72 12.47 -9.19
C ALA A 405 6.32 12.09 -9.69
N ASN A 406 5.90 12.69 -10.82
CA ASN A 406 4.73 12.28 -11.62
C ASN A 406 3.48 11.94 -10.78
N GLU A 407 2.91 12.95 -10.10
CA GLU A 407 1.71 12.86 -9.24
C GLU A 407 1.84 12.06 -7.92
N ALA A 408 2.99 11.43 -7.65
CA ALA A 408 3.26 10.89 -6.32
C ALA A 408 3.85 11.95 -5.39
N PRO A 409 3.43 12.04 -4.12
CA PRO A 409 3.89 13.09 -3.21
C PRO A 409 5.39 12.98 -2.90
N PRO A 410 6.08 14.07 -2.53
CA PRO A 410 7.48 14.02 -2.09
C PRO A 410 7.63 13.25 -0.78
N ALA A 411 8.86 12.91 -0.42
CA ALA A 411 9.20 12.26 0.86
C ALA A 411 9.14 13.21 2.08
N ILE A 412 8.64 14.43 1.87
CA ILE A 412 8.42 15.43 2.92
C ILE A 412 6.98 15.27 3.37
N MET A 413 6.76 14.81 4.62
CA MET A 413 5.41 14.76 5.16
C MET A 413 4.89 16.18 5.40
N SER A 414 3.74 16.49 4.81
CA SER A 414 3.01 17.75 4.98
C SER A 414 1.51 17.47 4.94
N VAL A 415 0.72 18.39 5.48
CA VAL A 415 -0.74 18.30 5.48
C VAL A 415 -1.32 19.40 4.61
N PHE A 416 -2.15 18.99 3.66
CA PHE A 416 -2.98 19.88 2.86
C PHE A 416 -4.38 19.94 3.47
N VAL A 417 -4.90 21.13 3.74
CA VAL A 417 -6.23 21.31 4.36
C VAL A 417 -7.21 22.05 3.45
N GLY A 418 -6.72 22.71 2.40
CA GLY A 418 -7.51 23.56 1.52
C GLY A 418 -7.61 24.98 2.06
N SER A 419 -7.46 25.97 1.17
CA SER A 419 -7.45 27.41 1.47
C SER A 419 -8.55 27.88 2.45
N MET A 420 -9.74 27.31 2.32
CA MET A 420 -10.87 27.62 3.17
C MET A 420 -10.66 27.21 4.63
N LEU A 421 -10.29 25.96 4.89
CA LEU A 421 -10.00 25.50 6.25
C LEU A 421 -8.69 26.08 6.76
N ASP A 422 -7.71 26.30 5.88
CA ASP A 422 -6.46 26.99 6.19
C ASP A 422 -6.74 28.38 6.79
N SER A 423 -7.66 29.15 6.17
CA SER A 423 -8.08 30.47 6.67
C SER A 423 -8.79 30.42 8.04
N VAL A 424 -9.56 29.35 8.31
CA VAL A 424 -10.20 29.13 9.62
C VAL A 424 -9.14 28.87 10.69
N LEU A 425 -8.12 28.07 10.37
CA LEU A 425 -7.02 27.82 11.29
C LEU A 425 -6.20 29.11 11.54
N ASP A 426 -5.96 29.92 10.52
CA ASP A 426 -5.29 31.22 10.67
C ASP A 426 -6.11 32.20 11.53
N GLU A 427 -7.44 32.18 11.44
CA GLU A 427 -8.30 32.98 12.32
C GLU A 427 -8.22 32.51 13.79
N LEU A 428 -8.16 31.20 14.03
CA LEU A 428 -7.94 30.65 15.38
C LEU A 428 -6.58 31.08 15.94
N GLU A 429 -5.52 31.07 15.13
CA GLU A 429 -4.20 31.58 15.52
C GLU A 429 -4.24 33.09 15.84
N ARG A 430 -4.80 33.91 14.94
CA ARG A 430 -4.87 35.37 15.12
C ARG A 430 -5.65 35.75 16.38
N THR A 431 -6.73 35.02 16.67
CA THR A 431 -7.56 35.27 17.84
C THR A 431 -7.01 34.65 19.12
N ALA A 432 -5.90 33.91 19.09
CA ALA A 432 -5.38 33.18 20.25
C ALA A 432 -5.15 34.03 21.51
N LYS A 433 -4.82 35.32 21.33
CA LYS A 433 -4.60 36.30 22.42
C LYS A 433 -5.88 36.97 22.91
N VAL A 434 -7.03 36.74 22.26
CA VAL A 434 -8.32 37.30 22.66
C VAL A 434 -8.85 36.52 23.87
N PRO A 435 -9.07 37.17 25.03
CA PRO A 435 -9.62 36.50 26.20
C PRO A 435 -11.06 36.04 25.94
N LEU A 436 -11.40 34.86 26.45
CA LEU A 436 -12.72 34.25 26.38
C LEU A 436 -13.36 34.29 27.77
N ASP A 437 -14.31 35.20 27.97
CA ASP A 437 -14.97 35.39 29.26
C ASP A 437 -16.19 34.48 29.40
N LYS A 438 -16.62 34.20 30.65
CA LYS A 438 -17.71 33.25 30.97
C LYS A 438 -19.08 33.60 30.35
N GLY A 439 -19.25 34.79 29.76
CA GLY A 439 -20.49 35.24 29.08
C GLY A 439 -20.40 35.38 27.56
N ASP A 440 -19.23 35.16 26.95
CA ASP A 440 -19.06 35.35 25.51
C ASP A 440 -19.79 34.27 24.71
N ASN A 441 -20.39 34.65 23.58
CA ASN A 441 -20.74 33.69 22.55
C ASN A 441 -19.46 33.31 21.80
N ILE A 442 -18.75 32.32 22.36
CA ILE A 442 -17.46 31.81 21.89
C ILE A 442 -17.51 31.48 20.40
N TYR A 443 -18.63 30.92 19.92
CA TYR A 443 -18.76 30.55 18.51
C TYR A 443 -18.70 31.77 17.58
N LEU A 444 -19.44 32.83 17.90
CA LEU A 444 -19.46 34.10 17.17
C LEU A 444 -18.14 34.88 17.30
N LYS A 445 -17.57 34.91 18.52
CA LYS A 445 -16.33 35.65 18.81
C LYS A 445 -15.12 35.07 18.05
N LEU A 446 -15.19 33.79 17.68
CA LEU A 446 -14.11 33.03 17.07
C LEU A 446 -14.37 32.62 15.62
N GLY A 447 -15.51 33.02 15.05
CA GLY A 447 -15.87 32.65 13.67
C GLY A 447 -16.15 31.17 13.47
N ILE A 448 -16.35 30.37 14.53
CA ILE A 448 -16.68 28.94 14.43
C ILE A 448 -18.09 28.75 13.82
N ASP A 449 -18.97 29.74 14.01
CA ASP A 449 -20.27 29.84 13.35
C ASP A 449 -20.16 30.16 11.86
N LYS A 450 -19.04 30.74 11.42
CA LYS A 450 -18.76 31.08 10.03
C LYS A 450 -18.14 29.95 9.24
N ILE A 451 -17.80 28.81 9.86
CA ILE A 451 -17.35 27.61 9.16
C ILE A 451 -18.49 27.18 8.23
N PRO A 452 -18.36 27.40 6.91
CA PRO A 452 -19.45 27.13 6.00
C PRO A 452 -19.70 25.63 5.94
N ALA A 453 -20.92 25.23 5.58
CA ALA A 453 -21.14 23.86 5.15
C ALA A 453 -20.25 23.64 3.92
N ILE A 454 -19.11 22.97 4.12
CA ILE A 454 -18.19 22.66 3.03
C ILE A 454 -18.98 21.76 2.08
N LEU A 455 -19.27 22.28 0.89
CA LEU A 455 -19.78 21.45 -0.20
C LEU A 455 -18.71 20.39 -0.45
N LEU A 456 -19.11 19.12 -0.51
CA LEU A 456 -18.23 17.94 -0.65
C LEU A 456 -17.18 18.08 -1.78
N ASP A 457 -17.38 18.98 -2.74
CA ASP A 457 -16.51 19.22 -3.90
C ASP A 457 -15.62 20.47 -3.83
N ASN A 458 -15.71 21.30 -2.78
CA ASN A 458 -14.97 22.58 -2.70
C ASN A 458 -13.57 22.49 -2.08
N THR A 459 -13.03 21.29 -1.85
CA THR A 459 -11.63 21.15 -1.43
C THR A 459 -10.72 21.17 -2.65
N ASP A 460 -9.93 22.24 -2.75
CA ASP A 460 -8.89 22.44 -3.74
C ASP A 460 -8.02 21.17 -3.84
N ARG A 461 -7.93 20.54 -5.01
CA ARG A 461 -7.37 19.18 -5.16
C ARG A 461 -5.87 19.25 -5.38
N ASN A 462 -5.11 19.61 -4.36
CA ASN A 462 -3.65 19.54 -4.45
C ASN A 462 -3.19 18.07 -4.40
N ARG A 463 -2.97 17.47 -5.57
CA ARG A 463 -2.54 16.06 -5.75
C ARG A 463 -1.13 15.77 -5.23
N THR A 464 -0.32 16.80 -4.99
CA THR A 464 1.11 16.65 -4.64
C THR A 464 1.36 16.49 -3.14
N SER A 465 0.32 16.66 -2.31
CA SER A 465 0.42 16.50 -0.85
C SER A 465 0.38 15.02 -0.43
N PRO A 466 1.24 14.57 0.50
CA PRO A 466 1.21 13.21 1.01
C PRO A 466 0.00 12.93 1.88
N PHE A 467 -0.53 13.93 2.61
CA PHE A 467 -1.67 13.79 3.50
C PHE A 467 -2.63 14.96 3.28
N ALA A 468 -3.81 14.70 2.71
CA ALA A 468 -4.72 15.75 2.26
C ALA A 468 -6.11 15.59 2.88
N PHE A 469 -6.69 16.67 3.40
CA PHE A 469 -8.08 16.68 3.81
C PHE A 469 -8.98 16.87 2.58
N THR A 470 -9.86 15.90 2.32
CA THR A 470 -10.73 15.88 1.13
C THR A 470 -12.20 16.04 1.50
N GLY A 471 -12.47 16.98 2.41
CA GLY A 471 -13.81 17.46 2.77
C GLY A 471 -14.44 16.79 3.98
N ASN A 472 -14.28 15.47 4.12
CA ASN A 472 -14.85 14.72 5.25
C ASN A 472 -13.95 13.56 5.74
N LYS A 473 -12.70 13.53 5.29
CA LYS A 473 -11.71 12.47 5.54
C LYS A 473 -10.32 12.99 5.21
N PHE A 474 -9.30 12.32 5.72
CA PHE A 474 -7.93 12.52 5.24
C PHE A 474 -7.55 11.42 4.26
N GLU A 475 -6.92 11.79 3.16
CA GLU A 475 -6.39 10.92 2.14
C GLU A 475 -4.87 10.84 2.30
N PHE A 476 -4.37 9.65 2.64
CA PHE A 476 -2.94 9.39 2.76
C PHE A 476 -2.40 8.80 1.45
N ARG A 477 -1.75 9.63 0.63
CA ARG A 477 -1.33 9.31 -0.74
C ARG A 477 0.08 8.71 -0.85
N ALA A 478 0.88 8.83 0.20
CA ALA A 478 2.27 8.36 0.19
C ALA A 478 2.41 6.83 0.22
N VAL A 479 1.33 6.10 0.46
CA VAL A 479 1.29 4.64 0.54
C VAL A 479 1.50 4.03 -0.86
N GLY A 480 2.41 3.05 -0.95
CA GLY A 480 2.72 2.37 -2.22
C GLY A 480 1.66 1.34 -2.64
N SER A 481 1.49 1.16 -3.96
CA SER A 481 0.54 0.21 -4.56
C SER A 481 0.69 -1.24 -4.11
N SER A 482 1.90 -1.69 -3.75
CA SER A 482 2.15 -3.05 -3.26
C SER A 482 2.07 -3.18 -1.73
N ALA A 483 2.03 -2.05 -1.01
CA ALA A 483 2.13 -2.06 0.45
C ALA A 483 0.87 -2.65 1.11
N ASN A 484 1.05 -3.30 2.25
CA ASN A 484 -0.06 -3.63 3.13
C ASN A 484 -0.48 -2.38 3.93
N SER A 485 -1.70 -1.89 3.70
CA SER A 485 -2.22 -0.67 4.35
C SER A 485 -2.23 -0.75 5.88
N SER A 486 -2.17 -1.96 6.48
CA SER A 486 -2.02 -2.13 7.93
C SER A 486 -0.83 -1.36 8.50
N SER A 487 0.31 -1.32 7.81
CA SER A 487 1.51 -0.62 8.31
C SER A 487 1.24 0.87 8.51
N ALA A 488 0.75 1.52 7.46
CA ALA A 488 0.39 2.93 7.46
C ALA A 488 -0.74 3.24 8.46
N MET A 489 -1.78 2.41 8.50
CA MET A 489 -2.93 2.61 9.38
C MET A 489 -2.60 2.34 10.84
N THR A 490 -1.75 1.37 11.15
CA THR A 490 -1.27 1.13 12.52
C THR A 490 -0.58 2.36 13.07
N THR A 491 0.35 2.93 12.29
CA THR A 491 1.06 4.16 12.67
C THR A 491 0.12 5.35 12.78
N LEU A 492 -0.73 5.58 11.76
CA LEU A 492 -1.66 6.72 11.75
C LEU A 492 -2.63 6.67 12.94
N ASN A 493 -3.22 5.50 13.21
CA ASN A 493 -4.13 5.33 14.34
C ASN A 493 -3.41 5.54 15.67
N ALA A 494 -2.19 5.03 15.83
CA ALA A 494 -1.41 5.19 17.06
C ALA A 494 -1.09 6.66 17.34
N ILE A 495 -0.58 7.40 16.35
CA ILE A 495 -0.18 8.81 16.54
C ILE A 495 -1.40 9.69 16.82
N VAL A 496 -2.55 9.42 16.19
CA VAL A 496 -3.79 10.15 16.45
C VAL A 496 -4.36 9.78 17.83
N ALA A 497 -4.30 8.51 18.22
CA ALA A 497 -4.73 8.07 19.55
C ALA A 497 -3.94 8.77 20.65
N GLU A 498 -2.61 8.82 20.55
CA GLU A 498 -1.76 9.54 21.52
C GLU A 498 -2.15 11.02 21.59
N GLN A 499 -2.32 11.65 20.42
CA GLN A 499 -2.63 13.08 20.38
C GLN A 499 -4.03 13.40 20.92
N LEU A 500 -5.00 12.49 20.78
CA LEU A 500 -6.32 12.59 21.41
C LEU A 500 -6.26 12.41 22.93
N ILE A 501 -5.40 11.52 23.43
CA ILE A 501 -5.16 11.35 24.87
C ILE A 501 -4.54 12.62 25.46
N ASP A 502 -3.50 13.16 24.82
CA ASP A 502 -2.86 14.42 25.22
C ASP A 502 -3.89 15.56 25.19
N PHE A 503 -4.72 15.64 24.14
CA PHE A 503 -5.80 16.63 24.02
C PHE A 503 -6.78 16.54 25.19
N LYS A 504 -7.26 15.32 25.52
CA LYS A 504 -8.18 15.07 26.64
C LYS A 504 -7.57 15.55 27.96
N GLN A 505 -6.32 15.20 28.22
CA GLN A 505 -5.61 15.58 29.45
C GLN A 505 -5.46 17.09 29.58
N SER A 506 -5.05 17.78 28.51
CA SER A 506 -4.92 19.24 28.50
C SER A 506 -6.27 19.94 28.73
N VAL A 507 -7.34 19.46 28.09
CA VAL A 507 -8.69 20.03 28.26
C VAL A 507 -9.22 19.79 29.67
N ASP A 508 -9.07 18.59 30.23
CA ASP A 508 -9.52 18.28 31.59
C ASP A 508 -8.79 19.14 32.64
N ALA A 509 -7.48 19.32 32.51
CA ALA A 509 -6.70 20.16 33.42
C ALA A 509 -7.22 21.61 33.45
N LEU A 510 -7.62 22.16 32.30
CA LEU A 510 -8.22 23.50 32.22
C LEU A 510 -9.65 23.54 32.80
N ILE A 511 -10.43 22.48 32.65
CA ILE A 511 -11.76 22.35 33.26
C ILE A 511 -11.65 22.29 34.79
N GLU A 512 -10.68 21.54 35.31
CA GLU A 512 -10.39 21.44 36.75
C GLU A 512 -9.96 22.80 37.34
N GLN A 513 -9.28 23.63 36.56
CA GLN A 513 -8.97 25.02 36.90
C GLN A 513 -10.20 25.96 36.85
N GLY A 514 -11.39 25.44 36.57
CA GLY A 514 -12.65 26.18 36.60
C GLY A 514 -13.02 26.88 35.28
N LYS A 515 -12.32 26.57 34.17
CA LYS A 515 -12.72 27.03 32.84
C LYS A 515 -13.94 26.24 32.34
N LYS A 516 -14.79 26.90 31.56
CA LYS A 516 -15.91 26.25 30.90
C LYS A 516 -15.37 25.27 29.85
N LYS A 517 -15.95 24.08 29.74
CA LYS A 517 -15.55 23.03 28.79
C LYS A 517 -15.28 23.53 27.37
N GLU A 518 -16.19 24.32 26.80
CA GLU A 518 -16.02 24.84 25.43
C GLU A 518 -14.84 25.81 25.32
N VAL A 519 -14.55 26.58 26.38
CA VAL A 519 -13.38 27.48 26.42
C VAL A 519 -12.08 26.67 26.51
N ALA A 520 -12.05 25.66 27.38
CA ALA A 520 -10.89 24.78 27.54
C ALA A 520 -10.52 24.08 26.22
N ILE A 521 -11.52 23.52 25.52
CA ILE A 521 -11.34 22.90 24.20
C ILE A 521 -10.69 23.89 23.22
N VAL A 522 -11.29 25.06 23.06
CA VAL A 522 -10.80 26.07 22.10
C VAL A 522 -9.38 26.52 22.41
N GLU A 523 -9.04 26.67 23.69
CA GLU A 523 -7.70 27.09 24.11
C GLU A 523 -6.63 26.09 23.69
N VAL A 524 -6.87 24.79 23.93
CA VAL A 524 -5.96 23.72 23.48
C VAL A 524 -5.90 23.67 21.95
N LEU A 525 -7.03 23.84 21.25
CA LEU A 525 -7.03 23.84 19.78
C LEU A 525 -6.19 24.98 19.20
N ARG A 526 -6.24 26.18 19.79
CA ARG A 526 -5.40 27.32 19.37
C ARG A 526 -3.92 27.02 19.55
N GLU A 527 -3.54 26.42 20.68
CA GLU A 527 -2.16 26.00 20.92
C GLU A 527 -1.70 24.98 19.87
N TYR A 528 -2.56 24.02 19.53
CA TYR A 528 -2.24 23.00 18.53
C TYR A 528 -2.07 23.59 17.14
N VAL A 529 -2.97 24.49 16.73
CA VAL A 529 -2.86 25.20 15.45
C VAL A 529 -1.53 25.96 15.33
N ILE A 530 -1.13 26.69 16.38
CA ILE A 530 0.13 27.43 16.40
C ILE A 530 1.32 26.47 16.31
N SER A 531 1.30 25.43 17.16
CA SER A 531 2.43 24.52 17.31
C SER A 531 2.53 23.45 16.22
N SER A 532 1.51 23.30 15.37
CA SER A 532 1.55 22.42 14.18
C SER A 532 1.62 23.20 12.86
N LYS A 533 1.71 24.53 12.90
CA LYS A 533 1.66 25.39 11.70
C LYS A 533 2.64 24.97 10.61
N ASN A 534 3.83 24.52 11.00
CA ASN A 534 4.89 24.16 10.07
C ASN A 534 4.51 23.03 9.11
N ILE A 535 3.62 22.09 9.50
CA ILE A 535 3.22 20.95 8.65
C ILE A 535 2.25 21.35 7.54
N ARG A 536 1.52 22.45 7.70
CA ARG A 536 0.47 22.90 6.76
C ARG A 536 1.11 23.45 5.50
N PHE A 537 0.73 22.91 4.35
CA PHE A 537 1.25 23.36 3.06
C PHE A 537 0.20 23.21 1.95
N GLU A 538 -0.12 24.34 1.32
CA GLU A 538 -1.15 24.46 0.29
C GLU A 538 -0.58 24.53 -1.14
N GLY A 539 0.75 24.66 -1.28
CA GLY A 539 1.44 24.88 -2.56
C GLY A 539 1.87 23.60 -3.30
N ASN A 540 2.66 23.77 -4.36
CA ASN A 540 3.20 22.65 -5.15
C ASN A 540 4.29 21.89 -4.39
N GLY A 541 4.03 20.65 -3.98
CA GLY A 541 4.96 19.80 -3.25
C GLY A 541 6.21 19.37 -4.04
N TYR A 542 6.26 19.57 -5.36
CA TYR A 542 7.42 19.23 -6.19
C TYR A 542 8.44 20.33 -6.32
N SER A 543 8.05 21.55 -5.97
CA SER A 543 8.89 22.71 -6.23
C SER A 543 10.16 22.66 -5.38
N ASP A 544 11.29 23.10 -5.94
CA ASP A 544 12.54 23.17 -5.17
C ASP A 544 12.42 24.20 -4.04
N GLU A 545 11.58 25.22 -4.23
CA GLU A 545 11.20 26.18 -3.19
C GLU A 545 10.55 25.48 -1.98
N TRP A 546 9.68 24.49 -2.21
CA TRP A 546 9.08 23.73 -1.11
C TRP A 546 10.12 22.91 -0.36
N LYS A 547 11.09 22.30 -1.04
CA LYS A 547 12.17 21.54 -0.37
C LYS A 547 12.98 22.44 0.56
N GLU A 548 13.33 23.64 0.09
CA GLU A 548 14.06 24.62 0.89
C GLU A 548 13.21 25.18 2.05
N GLU A 549 11.94 25.46 1.79
CA GLU A 549 11.00 25.98 2.78
C GLU A 549 10.69 24.94 3.86
N ALA A 550 10.42 23.70 3.49
CA ALA A 550 10.18 22.58 4.41
C ALA A 550 11.37 22.40 5.37
N ALA A 551 12.61 22.46 4.85
CA ALA A 551 13.81 22.41 5.68
C ALA A 551 13.88 23.58 6.68
N LYS A 552 13.57 24.81 6.25
CA LYS A 552 13.48 25.99 7.15
C LYS A 552 12.40 25.83 8.22
N ARG A 553 11.30 25.13 7.90
CA ARG A 553 10.19 24.81 8.80
C ARG A 553 10.49 23.59 9.72
N GLY A 554 11.64 22.93 9.55
CA GLY A 554 12.03 21.76 10.33
C GLY A 554 11.38 20.44 9.89
N LEU A 555 10.80 20.39 8.70
CA LEU A 555 10.24 19.17 8.13
C LEU A 555 11.33 18.36 7.44
N ALA A 556 11.49 17.09 7.81
CA ALA A 556 12.50 16.23 7.23
C ALA A 556 12.14 15.82 5.80
N ASN A 557 13.15 15.79 4.93
CA ASN A 557 13.07 15.18 3.60
C ASN A 557 13.93 13.91 3.60
N VAL A 558 13.32 12.75 3.81
CA VAL A 558 14.03 11.47 3.87
C VAL A 558 13.61 10.58 2.69
N PRO A 559 14.27 10.73 1.52
CA PRO A 559 13.83 10.09 0.28
C PRO A 559 14.10 8.58 0.24
N THR A 560 15.09 8.10 0.99
CA THR A 560 15.59 6.73 0.92
C THR A 560 15.11 5.88 2.10
N THR A 561 14.75 4.63 1.79
CA THR A 561 14.18 3.70 2.77
C THR A 561 15.08 3.43 3.99
N PRO A 562 16.39 3.12 3.87
CA PRO A 562 17.20 2.81 5.05
C PRO A 562 17.20 3.92 6.11
N GLN A 563 17.37 5.18 5.68
CA GLN A 563 17.33 6.33 6.57
C GLN A 563 15.93 6.64 7.09
N ALA A 564 14.87 6.39 6.30
CA ALA A 564 13.50 6.59 6.74
C ALA A 564 13.10 5.60 7.84
N LEU A 565 13.58 4.36 7.76
CA LEU A 565 13.28 3.31 8.73
C LEU A 565 13.86 3.57 10.12
N ASP A 566 14.92 4.38 10.24
CA ASP A 566 15.50 4.75 11.54
C ASP A 566 14.47 5.35 12.51
N ALA A 567 13.42 6.00 12.00
CA ALA A 567 12.35 6.56 12.83
C ALA A 567 11.55 5.49 13.60
N LEU A 568 11.59 4.21 13.20
CA LEU A 568 10.93 3.11 13.91
C LEU A 568 11.60 2.77 15.25
N ILE A 569 12.91 3.02 15.37
CA ILE A 569 13.73 2.66 16.53
C ILE A 569 14.14 3.88 17.36
N GLN A 570 13.53 5.04 17.10
CA GLN A 570 13.70 6.21 17.96
C GLN A 570 12.91 6.04 19.27
N ASP A 571 13.38 6.70 20.33
CA ASP A 571 12.79 6.60 21.67
C ASP A 571 11.32 7.07 21.71
N ASP A 572 10.99 8.07 20.89
CA ASP A 572 9.63 8.61 20.78
C ASP A 572 8.65 7.62 20.15
N ALA A 573 9.08 6.90 19.10
CA ALA A 573 8.32 5.83 18.46
C ALA A 573 8.17 4.63 19.41
N SER A 574 9.25 4.22 20.08
CA SER A 574 9.21 3.12 21.06
C SER A 574 8.23 3.42 22.20
N THR A 575 8.34 4.61 22.80
CA THR A 575 7.45 5.04 23.88
C THR A 575 5.99 5.09 23.44
N LEU A 576 5.73 5.61 22.24
CA LEU A 576 4.39 5.68 21.65
C LEU A 576 3.76 4.28 21.57
N PHE A 577 4.41 3.36 20.87
CA PHE A 577 3.81 2.05 20.62
C PHE A 577 3.69 1.19 21.88
N GLU A 578 4.64 1.30 22.82
CA GLU A 578 4.57 0.60 24.11
C GLU A 578 3.45 1.12 25.00
N ARG A 579 3.28 2.45 25.09
CA ARG A 579 2.19 3.09 25.83
C ARG A 579 0.82 2.63 25.33
N HIS A 580 0.69 2.48 24.02
CA HIS A 580 -0.52 1.97 23.38
C HIS A 580 -0.61 0.44 23.33
N ARG A 581 0.41 -0.29 23.81
CA ARG A 581 0.51 -1.76 23.76
C ARG A 581 0.35 -2.34 22.36
N ILE A 582 0.76 -1.59 21.34
CA ILE A 582 0.70 -1.99 19.94
C ILE A 582 1.92 -2.85 19.61
N PHE A 583 3.11 -2.30 19.85
CA PHE A 583 4.39 -2.99 19.73
C PHE A 583 5.18 -2.86 21.03
N SER A 584 5.91 -3.90 21.37
CA SER A 584 7.05 -3.87 22.29
C SER A 584 8.30 -3.35 21.58
N HIS A 585 9.30 -2.93 22.36
CA HIS A 585 10.63 -2.59 21.84
C HIS A 585 11.21 -3.68 20.92
N VAL A 586 11.09 -4.96 21.31
CA VAL A 586 11.60 -6.10 20.52
C VAL A 586 10.88 -6.21 19.17
N GLU A 587 9.56 -6.04 19.13
CA GLU A 587 8.79 -6.07 17.88
C GLU A 587 9.16 -4.93 16.92
N LEU A 588 9.44 -3.73 17.45
CA LEU A 588 9.88 -2.59 16.64
C LEU A 588 11.24 -2.83 16.00
N HIS A 589 12.22 -3.26 16.81
CA HIS A 589 13.56 -3.59 16.31
C HIS A 589 13.52 -4.73 15.29
N ALA A 590 12.72 -5.76 15.52
CA ALA A 590 12.55 -6.87 14.58
C ALA A 590 11.95 -6.40 13.25
N ARG A 591 10.96 -5.50 13.26
CA ARG A 591 10.37 -4.94 12.04
C ARG A 591 11.35 -4.06 11.28
N HIS A 592 12.09 -3.21 12.00
CA HIS A 592 13.17 -2.41 11.42
C HIS A 592 14.17 -3.31 10.68
N GLU A 593 14.64 -4.37 11.32
CA GLU A 593 15.56 -5.35 10.73
C GLU A 593 14.97 -6.04 9.48
N ILE A 594 13.72 -6.54 9.56
CA ILE A 594 13.05 -7.20 8.43
C ILE A 594 12.92 -6.26 7.23
N LEU A 595 12.54 -5.01 7.45
CA LEU A 595 12.34 -4.03 6.39
C LEU A 595 13.66 -3.64 5.73
N LEU A 596 14.75 -3.52 6.51
CA LEU A 596 16.10 -3.33 5.96
C LEU A 596 16.58 -4.54 5.16
N GLU A 597 16.35 -5.75 5.66
CA GLU A 597 16.67 -6.97 4.92
C GLU A 597 15.90 -7.08 3.59
N ASP A 598 14.60 -6.77 3.59
CA ASP A 598 13.78 -6.74 2.37
C ASP A 598 14.34 -5.74 1.36
N TYR A 599 14.70 -4.53 1.82
CA TYR A 599 15.35 -3.52 0.99
C TYR A 599 16.64 -4.04 0.37
N ILE A 600 17.54 -4.59 1.20
CA ILE A 600 18.82 -5.16 0.75
C ILE A 600 18.58 -6.24 -0.32
N LYS A 601 17.68 -7.19 -0.06
CA LYS A 601 17.39 -8.30 -0.96
C LYS A 601 16.83 -7.80 -2.30
N LYS A 602 15.90 -6.83 -2.28
CA LYS A 602 15.34 -6.23 -3.51
C LYS A 602 16.41 -5.54 -4.34
N ILE A 603 17.17 -4.61 -3.75
CA ILE A 603 18.25 -3.90 -4.47
C ILE A 603 19.34 -4.88 -4.94
N GLN A 604 19.62 -5.93 -4.17
CA GLN A 604 20.54 -6.98 -4.58
C GLN A 604 20.04 -7.75 -5.81
N ILE A 605 18.76 -8.14 -5.85
CA ILE A 605 18.16 -8.84 -6.99
C ILE A 605 18.18 -7.92 -8.21
N GLU A 606 17.77 -6.65 -8.08
CA GLU A 606 17.84 -5.66 -9.16
C GLU A 606 19.27 -5.52 -9.71
N SER A 607 20.27 -5.38 -8.83
CA SER A 607 21.69 -5.29 -9.22
C SER A 607 22.16 -6.55 -9.97
N ARG A 608 21.78 -7.75 -9.50
CA ARG A 608 22.14 -9.01 -10.15
C ARG A 608 21.53 -9.12 -11.54
N VAL A 609 20.23 -8.86 -11.65
CA VAL A 609 19.51 -8.95 -12.93
C VAL A 609 19.99 -7.87 -13.90
N MET A 610 20.26 -6.65 -13.43
CA MET A 610 20.83 -5.57 -14.24
C MET A 610 22.18 -5.98 -14.84
N GLY A 611 23.09 -6.51 -14.01
CA GLY A 611 24.39 -6.98 -14.46
C GLY A 611 24.30 -8.15 -15.43
N ASP A 612 23.47 -9.15 -15.11
CA ASP A 612 23.26 -10.33 -15.95
C ASP A 612 22.70 -9.96 -17.33
N LEU A 613 21.63 -9.16 -17.37
CA LEU A 613 21.03 -8.71 -18.63
C LEU A 613 21.98 -7.84 -19.45
N ALA A 614 22.72 -6.93 -18.81
CA ALA A 614 23.69 -6.09 -19.49
C ALA A 614 24.79 -6.92 -20.18
N ILE A 615 25.37 -7.89 -19.47
CA ILE A 615 26.50 -8.69 -19.97
C ILE A 615 26.06 -9.77 -20.94
N ASN A 616 24.96 -10.48 -20.67
CA ASN A 616 24.57 -11.67 -21.43
C ASN A 616 23.59 -11.38 -22.58
N HIS A 617 22.91 -10.24 -22.56
CA HIS A 617 21.88 -9.91 -23.56
C HIS A 617 22.21 -8.64 -24.34
N ILE A 618 22.46 -7.53 -23.63
CA ILE A 618 22.62 -6.21 -24.27
C ILE A 618 23.96 -6.09 -24.99
N ILE A 619 25.08 -6.31 -24.29
CA ILE A 619 26.42 -6.19 -24.89
C ILE A 619 26.59 -7.10 -26.11
N PRO A 620 26.24 -8.40 -26.07
CA PRO A 620 26.39 -9.28 -27.24
C PRO A 620 25.59 -8.79 -28.45
N THR A 621 24.38 -8.27 -28.23
CA THR A 621 23.57 -7.69 -29.30
C THR A 621 24.24 -6.45 -29.89
N ALA A 622 24.72 -5.55 -29.04
CA ALA A 622 25.38 -4.32 -29.48
C ALA A 622 26.68 -4.61 -30.25
N VAL A 623 27.47 -5.60 -29.82
CA VAL A 623 28.68 -6.07 -30.52
C VAL A 623 28.35 -6.71 -31.86
N ALA A 624 27.31 -7.54 -31.93
CA ALA A 624 26.86 -8.15 -33.18
C ALA A 624 26.45 -7.08 -34.20
N TYR A 625 25.65 -6.09 -33.77
CA TYR A 625 25.26 -4.98 -34.63
C TYR A 625 26.46 -4.11 -35.02
N GLN A 626 27.36 -3.82 -34.09
CA GLN A 626 28.61 -3.11 -34.39
C GLN A 626 29.44 -3.83 -35.46
N THR A 627 29.50 -5.17 -35.42
CA THR A 627 30.19 -5.97 -36.44
C THR A 627 29.55 -5.81 -37.82
N LYS A 628 28.21 -5.75 -37.90
CA LYS A 628 27.48 -5.45 -39.16
C LYS A 628 27.91 -4.09 -39.72
N LEU A 629 27.98 -3.06 -38.87
CA LEU A 629 28.41 -1.71 -39.28
C LEU A 629 29.88 -1.68 -39.74
N VAL A 630 30.77 -2.37 -39.02
CA VAL A 630 32.20 -2.46 -39.39
C VAL A 630 32.36 -3.12 -40.76
N ASN A 631 31.64 -4.21 -41.02
CA ASN A 631 31.68 -4.89 -42.32
C ASN A 631 31.15 -4.00 -43.45
N ASN A 632 30.10 -3.21 -43.19
CA ASN A 632 29.60 -2.23 -44.15
C ASN A 632 30.67 -1.16 -44.48
N VAL A 633 31.30 -0.55 -43.48
CA VAL A 633 32.38 0.44 -43.68
C VAL A 633 33.56 -0.15 -44.45
N ARG A 634 33.95 -1.40 -44.14
CA ARG A 634 35.00 -2.11 -44.90
C ARG A 634 34.62 -2.28 -46.36
N GLY A 635 33.39 -2.73 -46.64
CA GLY A 635 32.90 -2.88 -48.01
C GLY A 635 32.86 -1.57 -48.79
N LEU A 636 32.42 -0.47 -48.16
CA LEU A 636 32.45 0.86 -48.78
C LEU A 636 33.87 1.31 -49.13
N ARG A 637 34.83 1.08 -48.22
CA ARG A 637 36.25 1.37 -48.44
C ARG A 637 36.86 0.55 -49.56
N GLU A 638 36.57 -0.74 -49.62
CA GLU A 638 37.04 -1.64 -50.68
C GLU A 638 36.52 -1.23 -52.06
N LEU A 639 35.33 -0.64 -52.13
CA LEU A 639 34.73 -0.09 -53.36
C LEU A 639 35.21 1.33 -53.71
N GLY A 640 36.06 1.95 -52.88
CA GLY A 640 36.53 3.33 -53.06
C GLY A 640 35.47 4.39 -52.76
N LEU A 641 34.43 4.05 -51.99
CA LEU A 641 33.33 4.93 -51.57
C LEU A 641 33.55 5.49 -50.15
N ASP A 642 34.80 5.69 -49.74
CA ASP A 642 35.15 6.25 -48.43
C ASP A 642 35.13 7.78 -48.49
N ASP A 643 33.94 8.36 -48.28
CA ASP A 643 33.70 9.80 -48.26
C ASP A 643 33.12 10.26 -46.91
N GLU A 644 32.65 11.50 -46.82
CA GLU A 644 32.03 12.03 -45.58
C GLU A 644 30.82 11.18 -45.10
N ASN A 645 30.17 10.42 -45.99
CA ASN A 645 29.03 9.57 -45.64
C ASN A 645 29.46 8.31 -44.87
N SER A 646 30.67 7.78 -45.10
CA SER A 646 31.20 6.64 -44.33
C SER A 646 31.58 7.04 -42.90
N GLN A 647 31.92 8.32 -42.68
CA GLN A 647 32.33 8.85 -41.39
C GLN A 647 31.19 8.80 -40.34
N VAL A 648 29.94 9.00 -40.77
CA VAL A 648 28.75 8.90 -39.90
C VAL A 648 28.62 7.49 -39.30
N THR A 649 28.86 6.46 -40.10
CA THR A 649 28.83 5.06 -39.65
C THR A 649 29.99 4.77 -38.70
N VAL A 650 31.17 5.30 -38.98
CA VAL A 650 32.34 5.18 -38.09
C VAL A 650 32.08 5.83 -36.72
N ASP A 651 31.44 7.00 -36.68
CA ASP A 651 31.12 7.67 -35.43
C ASP A 651 30.04 6.93 -34.62
N THR A 652 29.09 6.31 -35.31
CA THR A 652 28.12 5.39 -34.67
C THR A 652 28.83 4.19 -34.04
N ILE A 653 29.79 3.59 -34.74
CA ILE A 653 30.61 2.48 -34.21
C ILE A 653 31.36 2.91 -32.94
N LYS A 654 31.97 4.11 -32.94
CA LYS A 654 32.67 4.67 -31.76
C LYS A 654 31.70 4.88 -30.60
N ALA A 655 30.51 5.41 -30.86
CA ALA A 655 29.48 5.64 -29.85
C ALA A 655 29.02 4.32 -29.19
N ILE A 656 28.77 3.28 -30.00
CA ILE A 656 28.43 1.94 -29.50
C ILE A 656 29.56 1.38 -28.62
N SER A 657 30.82 1.44 -29.08
CA SER A 657 31.98 1.01 -28.27
C SER A 657 32.07 1.74 -26.93
N ARG A 658 31.82 3.05 -26.93
CA ARG A 658 31.85 3.86 -25.71
C ARG A 658 30.78 3.39 -24.71
N HIS A 659 29.54 3.20 -25.17
CA HIS A 659 28.46 2.74 -24.29
C HIS A 659 28.69 1.31 -23.77
N ILE A 660 29.19 0.40 -24.61
CA ILE A 660 29.58 -0.95 -24.17
C ILE A 660 30.63 -0.89 -23.06
N SER A 661 31.66 -0.05 -23.24
CA SER A 661 32.73 0.14 -22.24
C SER A 661 32.17 0.70 -20.92
N ILE A 662 31.32 1.73 -20.98
CA ILE A 662 30.67 2.30 -19.78
C ILE A 662 29.86 1.24 -19.04
N ILE A 663 29.04 0.46 -19.76
CA ILE A 663 28.23 -0.61 -19.18
C ILE A 663 29.13 -1.64 -18.51
N LYS A 664 30.15 -2.15 -19.21
CA LYS A 664 31.02 -3.20 -18.69
C LYS A 664 31.76 -2.76 -17.43
N THR A 665 32.37 -1.57 -17.45
CA THR A 665 33.10 -1.03 -16.29
C THR A 665 32.17 -0.82 -15.10
N ASN A 666 31.01 -0.20 -15.30
CA ASN A 666 30.08 0.07 -14.19
C ASN A 666 29.43 -1.21 -13.65
N VAL A 667 29.19 -2.23 -14.49
CA VAL A 667 28.72 -3.53 -14.01
C VAL A 667 29.79 -4.21 -13.15
N ASP A 668 31.06 -4.18 -13.57
CA ASP A 668 32.16 -4.77 -12.80
C ASP A 668 32.35 -4.04 -11.45
N GLU A 669 32.29 -2.71 -11.45
CA GLU A 669 32.30 -1.88 -10.24
C GLU A 669 31.11 -2.18 -9.32
N MET A 670 29.89 -2.18 -9.86
CA MET A 670 28.67 -2.52 -9.11
C MET A 670 28.76 -3.92 -8.48
N VAL A 671 29.28 -4.90 -9.21
CA VAL A 671 29.50 -6.26 -8.68
C VAL A 671 30.51 -6.24 -7.52
N ASN A 672 31.56 -5.43 -7.60
CA ASN A 672 32.53 -5.28 -6.52
C ASN A 672 31.93 -4.54 -5.31
N SER A 673 31.19 -3.45 -5.52
CA SER A 673 30.43 -2.75 -4.47
C SER A 673 29.49 -3.70 -3.73
N ARG A 674 28.79 -4.58 -4.48
CA ARG A 674 27.93 -5.63 -3.91
C ARG A 674 28.72 -6.67 -3.10
N LYS A 675 29.92 -7.08 -3.55
CA LYS A 675 30.79 -8.00 -2.80
C LYS A 675 31.24 -7.39 -1.47
N VAL A 676 31.52 -6.09 -1.44
CA VAL A 676 31.89 -5.36 -0.21
C VAL A 676 30.68 -5.25 0.71
N ALA A 677 29.54 -4.77 0.19
CA ALA A 677 28.31 -4.62 0.98
C ALA A 677 27.84 -5.94 1.61
N ASN A 678 27.98 -7.07 0.90
CA ASN A 678 27.63 -8.39 1.41
C ASN A 678 28.45 -8.89 2.60
N LYS A 679 29.61 -8.28 2.87
CA LYS A 679 30.48 -8.63 4.00
C LYS A 679 30.25 -7.75 5.22
N ILE A 680 29.32 -6.80 5.14
CA ILE A 680 28.93 -5.96 6.27
C ILE A 680 27.96 -6.78 7.13
N ASP A 681 28.31 -6.96 8.41
CA ASP A 681 27.54 -7.74 9.37
C ASP A 681 26.30 -6.97 9.86
N ASP A 682 26.46 -5.68 10.16
CA ASP A 682 25.36 -4.81 10.58
C ASP A 682 24.39 -4.56 9.41
N THR A 683 23.11 -4.89 9.63
CA THR A 683 22.09 -4.82 8.57
C THR A 683 21.79 -3.39 8.14
N ARG A 684 21.84 -2.42 9.05
CA ARG A 684 21.60 -1.00 8.72
C ARG A 684 22.72 -0.45 7.85
N GLU A 685 23.98 -0.64 8.26
CA GLU A 685 25.15 -0.23 7.48
C GLU A 685 25.21 -0.95 6.13
N ARG A 686 24.81 -2.23 6.09
CA ARG A 686 24.66 -2.97 4.84
C ARG A 686 23.60 -2.36 3.94
N ALA A 687 22.43 -2.00 4.48
CA ALA A 687 21.36 -1.35 3.72
C ALA A 687 21.79 0.01 3.14
N LEU A 688 22.53 0.81 3.93
CA LEU A 688 23.14 2.06 3.46
C LEU A 688 24.16 1.80 2.34
N ALA A 689 25.03 0.81 2.47
CA ALA A 689 25.99 0.45 1.43
C ALA A 689 25.30 0.02 0.12
N TYR A 690 24.16 -0.68 0.19
CA TYR A 690 23.35 -0.99 -0.99
C TYR A 690 22.69 0.25 -1.59
N CYS A 691 22.15 1.14 -0.76
CA CYS A 691 21.49 2.38 -1.16
C CYS A 691 22.46 3.34 -1.86
N ASP A 692 23.65 3.54 -1.27
CA ASP A 692 24.55 4.61 -1.71
C ASP A 692 25.57 4.10 -2.74
N ASN A 693 26.14 2.91 -2.51
CA ASN A 693 27.25 2.41 -3.33
C ASN A 693 26.83 1.44 -4.43
N VAL A 694 25.79 0.60 -4.21
CA VAL A 694 25.35 -0.37 -5.24
C VAL A 694 24.35 0.29 -6.20
N LYS A 695 23.27 0.86 -5.67
CA LYS A 695 22.24 1.55 -6.45
C LYS A 695 22.79 2.78 -7.20
N GLY A 696 23.87 3.40 -6.70
CA GLY A 696 24.56 4.51 -7.36
C GLY A 696 25.04 4.21 -8.80
N HIS A 697 25.24 2.94 -9.16
CA HIS A 697 25.62 2.56 -10.53
C HIS A 697 24.43 2.39 -11.49
N PHE A 698 23.20 2.23 -10.97
CA PHE A 698 22.05 1.79 -11.77
C PHE A 698 21.73 2.76 -12.90
N ASP A 699 21.68 4.06 -12.60
CA ASP A 699 21.36 5.09 -13.58
C ASP A 699 22.40 5.19 -14.69
N THR A 700 23.68 5.06 -14.37
CA THR A 700 24.77 5.12 -15.35
C THR A 700 24.72 3.95 -16.33
N ILE A 701 24.49 2.74 -15.82
CA ILE A 701 24.33 1.53 -16.63
C ILE A 701 23.08 1.67 -17.50
N ARG A 702 21.93 1.98 -16.88
CA ARG A 702 20.65 2.13 -17.57
C ARG A 702 20.74 3.16 -18.70
N ARG A 703 21.26 4.36 -18.44
CA ARG A 703 21.39 5.42 -19.45
C ARG A 703 22.20 4.94 -20.67
N SER A 704 23.26 4.17 -20.46
CA SER A 704 24.05 3.63 -21.57
C SER A 704 23.33 2.53 -22.34
N VAL A 705 22.58 1.65 -21.65
CA VAL A 705 21.73 0.64 -22.30
C VAL A 705 20.62 1.29 -23.12
N ASP A 706 19.93 2.28 -22.55
CA ASP A 706 18.83 3.00 -23.23
C ASP A 706 19.35 3.77 -24.47
N LYS A 707 20.60 4.23 -24.46
CA LYS A 707 21.24 4.82 -25.65
C LYS A 707 21.59 3.78 -26.71
N LEU A 708 22.03 2.58 -26.31
CA LEU A 708 22.23 1.47 -27.25
C LEU A 708 20.92 1.03 -27.90
N GLU A 709 19.79 1.04 -27.17
CA GLU A 709 18.46 0.70 -27.71
C GLU A 709 18.08 1.57 -28.92
N LEU A 710 18.51 2.84 -28.92
CA LEU A 710 18.26 3.79 -30.01
C LEU A 710 19.21 3.62 -31.20
N MET A 711 20.40 3.07 -30.97
CA MET A 711 21.44 2.93 -31.99
C MET A 711 21.39 1.58 -32.70
N VAL A 712 21.05 0.51 -31.97
CA VAL A 712 20.95 -0.86 -32.48
C VAL A 712 19.65 -1.03 -33.27
N ALA A 713 19.72 -1.74 -34.40
CA ALA A 713 18.55 -2.02 -35.22
C ALA A 713 17.44 -2.71 -34.41
N ASP A 714 16.19 -2.31 -34.64
CA ASP A 714 15.03 -2.81 -33.88
C ASP A 714 14.86 -4.33 -33.97
N GLU A 715 15.20 -4.91 -35.14
CA GLU A 715 15.19 -6.35 -35.42
C GLU A 715 16.18 -7.16 -34.56
N ASP A 716 17.27 -6.53 -34.12
CA ASP A 716 18.31 -7.20 -33.33
C ASP A 716 18.06 -7.02 -31.82
N TRP A 717 17.34 -5.97 -31.41
CA TRP A 717 17.20 -5.61 -30.00
C TRP A 717 16.49 -6.69 -29.17
N PRO A 718 17.09 -7.15 -28.04
CA PRO A 718 16.68 -8.40 -27.42
C PRO A 718 15.48 -8.28 -26.47
N LEU A 719 15.20 -7.08 -25.94
CA LEU A 719 14.13 -6.85 -24.95
C LEU A 719 12.93 -6.18 -25.60
N VAL A 720 11.72 -6.54 -25.12
CA VAL A 720 10.49 -5.82 -25.49
C VAL A 720 10.64 -4.34 -25.13
N LYS A 721 10.40 -3.47 -26.12
CA LYS A 721 10.56 -2.01 -25.95
C LYS A 721 9.37 -1.41 -25.20
N TYR A 722 9.55 -0.26 -24.57
CA TYR A 722 8.44 0.39 -23.86
C TYR A 722 7.25 0.72 -24.77
N ARG A 723 7.51 1.11 -26.03
CA ARG A 723 6.43 1.35 -27.02
C ARG A 723 5.55 0.13 -27.27
N GLU A 724 6.05 -1.07 -26.97
CA GLU A 724 5.29 -2.32 -27.07
C GLU A 724 4.59 -2.61 -25.74
N LEU A 725 5.31 -2.51 -24.61
CA LEU A 725 4.76 -2.76 -23.27
C LEU A 725 3.61 -1.81 -22.88
N LEU A 726 3.64 -0.56 -23.36
CA LEU A 726 2.72 0.50 -22.95
C LEU A 726 1.53 0.68 -23.90
N PHE A 727 1.53 0.02 -25.06
CA PHE A 727 0.48 0.25 -26.07
C PHE A 727 -0.04 -1.02 -26.78
N ARG A 728 0.59 -2.18 -26.58
CA ARG A 728 0.13 -3.47 -27.15
C ARG A 728 -0.53 -4.31 -26.06
N HIS A 729 -1.74 -4.82 -26.32
CA HIS A 729 -2.55 -5.57 -25.38
C HIS A 729 -3.48 -6.54 -26.09
#